data_AF-A0A812UAL3-F1
#
_entry.id   AF-A0A812UAL3-F1
#
_cell.length_a   1.000
_cell.length_b   1.000
_cell.length_c   1.000
_cell.angle_alpha   90.00
_cell.angle_beta   90.00
_cell.angle_gamma   90.00
#
_symmetry.space_group_name_H-M   'P 1'
#
loop_
_entity.id
_entity.type
_entity.pdbx_description
1 polymer ?
#
loop_
_entity_poly.entity_id
_entity_poly.type
_entity_poly.pdbx_seq_one_letter_code
_entity_poly.pdbx_strand_id
1 'polypeptide(L)'
;VSAQCTVVNFIVTPEGLEEQVLAMVVNCEKPQLEEEKQTLVRRQNEYKVVLSRLEDELLSQLSAADPTTILDNLPLIEGLEKTKQTSREIGLQVAEAQKTEVEINHSRELYRPVAAEGSMLFFLINQLCVVQHMYQYSLDAFNSFLQKAIDRTQGSEEVSERTELLIASARLTVFRWVNRGLFEDHKLIFCTMLAFRLLSLRQLQEDFVVSHFSFLLRAPSAPVYENPLDWLPNKSWAMVLKLVELEGFENFAQNMERDAPNRFRDWMAEAAPEDAKLPLDWKTLDAKYFRKLLVIRCLRPDRMSIALAKWIRQSLPSGRDYIDCDASLSFYKVLQSSYEDSTSNTPFFFILSPGADPVKEVEALGKVLIGLQANVNYHNVAMGQGQDEIAMQKLELGSKEGHWVMLQNIHLMPSWCATLEKRLDAFAVENSSPYFRLFLSADPSLGIPIGLLERSIKLTNEPPQGLQANLRRSFALFNREEFDERDSKIKSILFALCHFHSLMLERKKFGALGYNMKYPFSNGDLRDSASVLYNYLEGSTAVKIPWEDLRYIFGEIMYGGHIVDDWDRRMCQKYLTYFMQDEILDEMELVPYADGQLSWKSPGPGTHEKYLEHIETMPAESPLFFGMHPNAEIDFRTKMCDTIFELLQLIQPKRSPGEAAEEQSPMAAAEEMCNEILDEVREVRFNVEEISAQLSEEERGPYQFVMMQECDCMNCLVQEMVRGLNELQLGFKGELTMSEHMEQLAEALSEQILPVWWVKLGFPSTRPLRSWLVNLKDRCAQLEDWSAEPIHIPKVVDVSKLFNPQSFLTAIKQVCCQSVNLELDRLHVFTEVTKRLDPKMVDSLAREGAYVTGMYLEGARWDANANCLEDSRPKDMFTRLPVINCKAGLQQEKEDKNMYMCPTYCVPTRRPHFVFVAQLRTKQPAAKWVLAGVAIILDIGS
;
A
#
# COMPACT_ATOMS: atom_id res chain seq x y z
N VAL A 1 -31.20 -22.68 10.31
CA VAL A 1 -31.44 -21.31 10.82
C VAL A 1 -32.63 -20.65 10.11
N SER A 2 -32.58 -20.37 8.80
CA SER A 2 -33.70 -19.69 8.09
C SER A 2 -35.03 -20.45 8.07
N ALA A 3 -35.02 -21.78 8.23
CA ALA A 3 -36.24 -22.58 8.37
C ALA A 3 -36.83 -22.58 9.80
N GLN A 4 -36.05 -22.14 10.80
CA GLN A 4 -36.43 -22.14 12.22
C GLN A 4 -36.75 -20.74 12.75
N CYS A 5 -36.16 -19.69 12.17
CA CYS A 5 -36.34 -18.31 12.58
C CYS A 5 -36.47 -17.40 11.35
N THR A 6 -37.31 -16.36 11.45
CA THR A 6 -37.35 -15.28 10.48
C THR A 6 -36.09 -14.43 10.60
N VAL A 7 -35.41 -14.20 9.48
CA VAL A 7 -34.23 -13.32 9.41
C VAL A 7 -34.69 -11.94 8.94
N VAL A 8 -34.36 -10.90 9.71
CA VAL A 8 -34.61 -9.50 9.34
C VAL A 8 -33.28 -8.88 8.92
N ASN A 9 -33.24 -8.30 7.73
CA ASN A 9 -32.05 -7.65 7.20
C ASN A 9 -32.04 -6.16 7.63
N PHE A 10 -31.07 -5.77 8.45
CA PHE A 10 -30.85 -4.38 8.86
C PHE A 10 -29.81 -3.66 7.99
N ILE A 11 -29.40 -4.23 6.85
CA ILE A 11 -28.51 -3.57 5.92
C ILE A 11 -29.20 -2.30 5.39
N VAL A 12 -28.55 -1.16 5.65
CA VAL A 12 -28.98 0.14 5.19
C VAL A 12 -28.77 0.23 3.67
N THR A 13 -29.78 0.72 2.95
CA THR A 13 -29.69 0.98 1.50
C THR A 13 -29.35 2.46 1.23
N PRO A 14 -28.72 2.79 0.08
CA PRO A 14 -28.43 4.18 -0.29
C PRO A 14 -29.63 5.10 -0.25
N GLU A 15 -30.77 4.66 -0.80
CA GLU A 15 -32.01 5.42 -0.82
C GLU A 15 -32.63 5.57 0.58
N GLY A 16 -32.56 4.51 1.40
CA GLY A 16 -33.08 4.54 2.77
C GLY A 16 -32.29 5.50 3.66
N LEU A 17 -30.96 5.49 3.53
CA LEU A 17 -30.10 6.43 4.25
C LEU A 17 -30.28 7.86 3.75
N GLU A 18 -30.43 8.05 2.45
CA GLU A 18 -30.67 9.38 1.87
C GLU A 18 -31.93 10.02 2.48
N GLU A 19 -33.04 9.28 2.60
CA GLU A 19 -34.25 9.84 3.22
C GLU A 19 -34.06 10.12 4.72
N GLN A 20 -33.30 9.28 5.43
CA GLN A 20 -32.96 9.51 6.84
C GLN A 20 -32.10 10.77 7.02
N VAL A 21 -31.07 10.96 6.18
CA VAL A 21 -30.22 12.14 6.21
C VAL A 21 -31.01 13.38 5.79
N LEU A 22 -31.92 13.26 4.82
CA LEU A 22 -32.79 14.36 4.42
C LEU A 22 -33.66 14.85 5.58
N ALA A 23 -34.29 13.93 6.30
CA ALA A 23 -35.05 14.27 7.50
C ALA A 23 -34.18 14.97 8.55
N MET A 24 -32.94 14.50 8.75
CA MET A 24 -32.00 15.12 9.68
C MET A 24 -31.61 16.54 9.25
N VAL A 25 -31.22 16.75 7.99
CA VAL A 25 -30.83 18.07 7.45
C VAL A 25 -31.98 19.06 7.54
N VAL A 26 -33.19 18.65 7.14
CA VAL A 26 -34.38 19.51 7.21
C VAL A 26 -34.71 19.86 8.65
N ASN A 27 -34.60 18.91 9.59
CA ASN A 27 -34.85 19.17 11.00
C ASN A 27 -33.85 20.19 11.60
N CYS A 28 -32.59 20.16 11.16
CA CYS A 28 -31.58 21.14 11.58
C CYS A 28 -31.78 22.52 10.94
N GLU A 29 -32.04 22.58 9.63
CA GLU A 29 -32.12 23.85 8.89
C GLU A 29 -33.48 24.54 9.05
N LYS A 30 -34.58 23.77 9.03
CA LYS A 30 -35.96 24.27 9.08
C LYS A 30 -36.83 23.37 9.97
N PRO A 31 -36.63 23.41 11.30
CA PRO A 31 -37.37 22.55 12.24
C PRO A 31 -38.90 22.73 12.13
N GLN A 32 -39.37 23.95 11.82
CA GLN A 32 -40.79 24.25 11.64
C GLN A 32 -41.43 23.41 10.52
N LEU A 33 -40.74 23.24 9.38
CA LEU A 33 -41.24 22.44 8.27
C LEU A 33 -41.37 20.95 8.63
N GLU A 34 -40.43 20.43 9.42
CA GLU A 34 -40.47 19.02 9.84
C GLU A 34 -41.57 18.79 10.90
N GLU A 35 -41.79 19.74 11.81
CA GLU A 35 -42.89 19.69 12.77
C GLU A 35 -44.26 19.77 12.06
N GLU A 36 -44.41 20.67 11.08
CA GLU A 36 -45.60 20.75 10.22
C GLU A 36 -45.84 19.45 9.45
N LYS A 37 -44.79 18.82 8.92
CA LYS A 37 -44.90 17.51 8.25
C LYS A 37 -45.37 16.42 9.22
N GLN A 38 -44.75 16.30 10.39
CA GLN A 38 -45.10 15.28 11.37
C GLN A 38 -46.54 15.43 11.87
N THR A 39 -46.98 16.67 12.11
CA THR A 39 -48.37 16.96 12.51
C THR A 39 -49.36 16.66 11.38
N LEU A 40 -49.02 16.98 10.13
CA LEU A 40 -49.84 16.67 8.96
C LEU A 40 -49.99 15.15 8.75
N VAL A 41 -48.90 14.39 8.85
CA VAL A 41 -48.92 12.91 8.73
C VAL A 41 -49.76 12.28 9.83
N ARG A 42 -49.64 12.75 11.08
CA ARG A 42 -50.50 12.29 12.20
C ARG A 42 -51.97 12.54 11.91
N ARG A 43 -52.33 13.76 11.50
CA ARG A 43 -53.71 14.12 11.14
C ARG A 43 -54.23 13.27 9.98
N GLN A 44 -53.42 13.03 8.96
CA GLN A 44 -53.83 12.20 7.81
C GLN A 44 -54.11 10.75 8.23
N ASN A 45 -53.29 10.17 9.13
CA ASN A 45 -53.53 8.85 9.67
C ASN A 45 -54.80 8.80 10.54
N GLU A 46 -55.02 9.82 11.38
CA GLU A 46 -56.26 9.95 12.16
C GLU A 46 -57.49 10.04 11.24
N TYR A 47 -57.43 10.84 10.17
CA TYR A 47 -58.52 10.94 9.19
C TYR A 47 -58.78 9.63 8.47
N LYS A 48 -57.74 8.87 8.08
CA LYS A 48 -57.91 7.54 7.48
C LYS A 48 -58.57 6.54 8.44
N VAL A 49 -58.17 6.55 9.70
CA VAL A 49 -58.78 5.70 10.74
C VAL A 49 -60.25 6.07 10.95
N VAL A 50 -60.57 7.36 11.02
CA VAL A 50 -61.95 7.83 11.17
C VAL A 50 -62.78 7.49 9.95
N LEU A 51 -62.25 7.65 8.73
CA LEU A 51 -62.94 7.24 7.50
C LEU A 51 -63.23 5.74 7.48
N SER A 52 -62.26 4.89 7.80
CA SER A 52 -62.46 3.44 7.89
C SER A 52 -63.51 3.09 8.95
N ARG A 53 -63.48 3.75 10.11
CA ARG A 53 -64.47 3.52 11.17
C ARG A 53 -65.86 3.96 10.74
N LEU A 54 -65.99 5.11 10.07
CA LEU A 54 -67.27 5.58 9.55
C LEU A 54 -67.79 4.64 8.45
N GLU A 55 -66.93 4.09 7.59
CA GLU A 55 -67.28 3.07 6.60
C GLU A 55 -67.76 1.76 7.26
N ASP A 56 -67.03 1.27 8.26
CA ASP A 56 -67.42 0.08 9.03
C ASP A 56 -68.73 0.29 9.79
N GLU A 57 -68.94 1.48 10.38
CA GLU A 57 -70.20 1.87 11.01
C GLU A 57 -71.35 1.86 9.99
N LEU A 58 -71.13 2.41 8.80
CA LEU A 58 -72.09 2.44 7.69
C LEU A 58 -72.47 1.03 7.22
N LEU A 59 -71.47 0.17 7.01
CA LEU A 59 -71.64 -1.23 6.62
C LEU A 59 -72.34 -2.04 7.71
N SER A 60 -71.99 -1.82 8.98
CA SER A 60 -72.64 -2.48 10.11
C SER A 60 -74.12 -2.08 10.20
N GLN A 61 -74.43 -0.79 10.07
CA GLN A 61 -75.79 -0.27 10.11
C GLN A 61 -76.64 -0.77 8.94
N LEU A 62 -76.06 -0.88 7.74
CA LEU A 62 -76.73 -1.46 6.56
C LEU A 62 -76.93 -2.98 6.71
N SER A 63 -75.97 -3.69 7.30
CA SER A 63 -76.06 -5.14 7.53
C SER A 63 -77.07 -5.53 8.62
N ALA A 64 -77.25 -4.67 9.63
CA ALA A 64 -78.19 -4.86 10.73
C ALA A 64 -79.63 -4.45 10.39
N ALA A 65 -79.87 -3.83 9.23
CA ALA A 65 -81.18 -3.36 8.79
C ALA A 65 -81.94 -4.45 8.02
N ASP A 66 -83.18 -4.74 8.43
CA ASP A 66 -84.02 -5.74 7.76
C ASP A 66 -84.45 -5.28 6.34
N PRO A 67 -84.31 -6.14 5.30
CA PRO A 67 -84.53 -5.76 3.90
C PRO A 67 -85.97 -5.33 3.56
N THR A 68 -86.95 -5.65 4.41
CA THR A 68 -88.37 -5.30 4.23
C THR A 68 -88.79 -3.97 4.87
N THR A 69 -87.97 -3.40 5.77
CA THR A 69 -88.33 -2.27 6.66
C THR A 69 -87.30 -1.12 6.63
N ILE A 70 -86.30 -1.22 5.75
CA ILE A 70 -85.18 -0.27 5.61
C ILE A 70 -85.62 1.18 5.36
N LEU A 71 -86.72 1.40 4.63
CA LEU A 71 -87.21 2.74 4.26
C LEU A 71 -87.97 3.44 5.39
N ASP A 72 -88.47 2.69 6.38
CA ASP A 72 -89.30 3.23 7.47
C ASP A 72 -88.48 3.57 8.72
N ASN A 73 -87.20 3.21 8.74
CA ASN A 73 -86.31 3.41 9.88
C ASN A 73 -85.65 4.79 9.84
N LEU A 74 -86.42 5.84 10.13
CA LEU A 74 -85.98 7.25 10.19
C LEU A 74 -84.65 7.49 10.93
N PRO A 75 -84.37 6.87 12.10
CA PRO A 75 -83.09 7.04 12.80
C PRO A 75 -81.89 6.50 12.01
N LEU A 76 -82.09 5.43 11.22
CA LEU A 76 -81.07 4.85 10.36
C LEU A 76 -80.75 5.79 9.19
N ILE A 77 -81.78 6.38 8.59
CA ILE A 77 -81.64 7.32 7.46
C ILE A 77 -80.93 8.60 7.93
N GLU A 78 -81.33 9.18 9.05
CA GLU A 78 -80.66 10.37 9.63
C GLU A 78 -79.21 10.07 10.05
N GLY A 79 -78.97 8.88 10.61
CA GLY A 79 -77.62 8.41 10.94
C GLY A 79 -76.74 8.27 9.70
N LEU A 80 -77.25 7.63 8.64
CA LEU A 80 -76.56 7.47 7.36
C LEU A 80 -76.25 8.82 6.68
N GLU A 81 -77.19 9.76 6.68
CA GLU A 81 -77.01 11.09 6.11
C GLU A 81 -75.91 11.86 6.87
N LYS A 82 -75.90 11.77 8.21
CA LYS A 82 -74.89 12.39 9.07
C LYS A 82 -73.51 11.78 8.87
N THR A 83 -73.38 10.45 8.89
CA THR A 83 -72.13 9.72 8.62
C THR A 83 -71.59 10.05 7.22
N LYS A 84 -72.46 10.15 6.21
CA LYS A 84 -72.11 10.53 4.84
C LYS A 84 -71.63 11.98 4.75
N GLN A 85 -72.26 12.92 5.46
CA GLN A 85 -71.79 14.31 5.54
C GLN A 85 -70.41 14.39 6.19
N THR A 86 -70.21 13.74 7.34
CA THR A 86 -68.93 13.76 8.06
C THR A 86 -67.81 13.08 7.24
N SER A 87 -68.12 11.98 6.55
CA SER A 87 -67.19 11.32 5.62
C SER A 87 -66.78 12.24 4.47
N ARG A 88 -67.72 13.01 3.89
CA ARG A 88 -67.44 13.97 2.81
C ARG A 88 -66.57 15.13 3.28
N GLU A 89 -66.82 15.67 4.48
CA GLU A 89 -66.02 16.75 5.07
C GLU A 89 -64.58 16.30 5.36
N ILE A 90 -64.41 15.13 5.98
CA ILE A 90 -63.08 14.55 6.23
C ILE A 90 -62.38 14.23 4.90
N GLY A 91 -63.10 13.73 3.91
CA GLY A 91 -62.56 13.48 2.57
C GLY A 91 -62.02 14.76 1.90
N LEU A 92 -62.68 15.91 2.07
CA LEU A 92 -62.17 17.20 1.59
C LEU A 92 -60.93 17.64 2.37
N GLN A 93 -60.91 17.48 3.69
CA GLN A 93 -59.74 17.80 4.52
C GLN A 93 -58.53 16.91 4.20
N VAL A 94 -58.73 15.63 3.89
CA VAL A 94 -57.68 14.73 3.42
C VAL A 94 -57.12 15.19 2.08
N ALA A 95 -57.98 15.61 1.14
CA ALA A 95 -57.54 16.13 -0.16
C ALA A 95 -56.77 17.45 -0.03
N GLU A 96 -57.14 18.33 0.90
CA GLU A 96 -56.40 19.56 1.19
C GLU A 96 -55.05 19.25 1.85
N ALA A 97 -55.03 18.36 2.86
CA ALA A 97 -53.81 17.91 3.51
C ALA A 97 -52.83 17.27 2.51
N GLN A 98 -53.31 16.53 1.52
CA GLN A 98 -52.47 15.98 0.43
C GLN A 98 -51.82 17.08 -0.41
N LYS A 99 -52.51 18.20 -0.69
CA LYS A 99 -51.89 19.32 -1.42
C LYS A 99 -50.80 19.98 -0.59
N THR A 100 -51.07 20.22 0.70
CA THR A 100 -50.07 20.76 1.63
C THR A 100 -48.87 19.82 1.79
N GLU A 101 -49.09 18.50 1.80
CA GLU A 101 -48.03 17.49 1.81
C GLU A 101 -47.09 17.62 0.61
N VAL A 102 -47.64 17.86 -0.58
CA VAL A 102 -46.86 18.05 -1.81
C VAL A 102 -46.01 19.32 -1.73
N GLU A 103 -46.55 20.43 -1.21
CA GLU A 103 -45.80 21.69 -1.05
C GLU A 103 -44.67 21.57 -0.03
N ILE A 104 -44.93 20.90 1.10
CA ILE A 104 -43.93 20.60 2.13
C ILE A 104 -42.84 19.70 1.55
N ASN A 105 -43.23 18.64 0.83
CA ASN A 105 -42.27 17.74 0.19
C ASN A 105 -41.42 18.48 -0.83
N HIS A 106 -41.99 19.35 -1.67
CA HIS A 106 -41.22 20.17 -2.61
C HIS A 106 -40.16 21.03 -1.90
N SER A 107 -40.50 21.59 -0.73
CA SER A 107 -39.55 22.36 0.08
C SER A 107 -38.44 21.48 0.69
N ARG A 108 -38.73 20.23 1.05
CA ARG A 108 -37.74 19.25 1.52
C ARG A 108 -36.80 18.82 0.39
N GLU A 109 -37.33 18.60 -0.81
CA GLU A 109 -36.58 18.19 -1.98
C GLU A 109 -35.42 19.15 -2.34
N LEU A 110 -35.51 20.43 -1.97
CA LEU A 110 -34.42 21.40 -2.13
C LEU A 110 -33.13 20.98 -1.39
N TYR A 111 -33.25 20.23 -0.29
CA TYR A 111 -32.11 19.74 0.51
C TYR A 111 -31.67 18.32 0.12
N ARG A 112 -32.38 17.65 -0.80
CA ARG A 112 -32.02 16.29 -1.27
C ARG A 112 -30.57 16.17 -1.77
N PRO A 113 -29.98 17.16 -2.47
CA PRO A 113 -28.57 17.08 -2.86
C PRO A 113 -27.61 16.90 -1.69
N VAL A 114 -27.88 17.54 -0.54
CA VAL A 114 -27.08 17.41 0.69
C VAL A 114 -27.22 16.00 1.26
N ALA A 115 -28.44 15.44 1.22
CA ALA A 115 -28.71 14.10 1.69
C ALA A 115 -28.10 13.00 0.81
N ALA A 116 -28.15 13.18 -0.52
CA ALA A 116 -27.50 12.31 -1.49
C ALA A 116 -25.97 12.30 -1.29
N GLU A 117 -25.37 13.47 -1.03
CA GLU A 117 -23.95 13.58 -0.68
C GLU A 117 -23.66 12.82 0.63
N GLY A 118 -24.47 13.01 1.68
CA GLY A 118 -24.31 12.31 2.95
C GLY A 118 -24.39 10.78 2.79
N SER A 119 -25.39 10.29 2.05
CA SER A 119 -25.51 8.86 1.75
C SER A 119 -24.28 8.34 1.00
N MET A 120 -23.83 9.04 -0.05
CA MET A 120 -22.63 8.69 -0.81
C MET A 120 -21.38 8.60 0.09
N LEU A 121 -21.16 9.58 0.96
CA LEU A 121 -20.02 9.60 1.89
C LEU A 121 -20.04 8.42 2.85
N PHE A 122 -21.20 8.07 3.41
CA PHE A 122 -21.32 6.92 4.31
C PHE A 122 -20.96 5.60 3.62
N PHE A 123 -21.52 5.33 2.44
CA PHE A 123 -21.21 4.09 1.70
C PHE A 123 -19.76 4.05 1.20
N LEU A 124 -19.18 5.21 0.89
CA LEU A 124 -17.76 5.32 0.56
C LEU A 124 -16.88 4.92 1.75
N ILE A 125 -17.21 5.38 2.95
CA ILE A 125 -16.44 5.07 4.17
C ILE A 125 -16.64 3.62 4.59
N ASN A 126 -17.85 3.09 4.47
CA ASN A 126 -18.14 1.69 4.78
C ASN A 126 -17.35 0.72 3.89
N GLN A 127 -17.00 1.12 2.66
CA GLN A 127 -16.15 0.35 1.76
C GLN A 127 -14.68 0.24 2.23
N LEU A 128 -14.21 1.12 3.13
CA LEU A 128 -12.82 1.13 3.59
C LEU A 128 -12.46 -0.10 4.43
N CYS A 129 -13.44 -0.79 5.02
CA CYS A 129 -13.20 -2.01 5.78
C CYS A 129 -12.54 -3.13 4.94
N VAL A 130 -12.74 -3.10 3.62
CA VAL A 130 -12.13 -4.02 2.65
C VAL A 130 -10.62 -3.77 2.51
N VAL A 131 -10.18 -2.52 2.67
CA VAL A 131 -8.76 -2.15 2.63
C VAL A 131 -8.06 -2.60 3.92
N GLN A 132 -8.69 -2.34 5.06
CA GLN A 132 -8.15 -2.72 6.36
C GLN A 132 -9.29 -2.91 7.38
N HIS A 133 -9.21 -3.99 8.17
CA HIS A 133 -10.22 -4.33 9.19
C HIS A 133 -10.43 -3.24 10.24
N MET A 134 -9.42 -2.40 10.48
CA MET A 134 -9.50 -1.30 11.45
C MET A 134 -10.41 -0.14 11.00
N TYR A 135 -10.74 -0.05 9.71
CA TYR A 135 -11.52 1.04 9.11
C TYR A 135 -13.02 0.76 9.15
N GLN A 136 -13.54 0.52 10.35
CA GLN A 136 -14.97 0.30 10.59
C GLN A 136 -15.60 1.56 11.19
N TYR A 137 -16.76 1.97 10.67
CA TYR A 137 -17.43 3.19 11.09
C TYR A 137 -18.92 2.95 11.29
N SER A 138 -19.45 3.37 12.45
CA SER A 138 -20.90 3.30 12.72
C SER A 138 -21.67 4.41 12.02
N LEU A 139 -22.94 4.12 11.71
CA LEU A 139 -23.90 5.12 11.25
C LEU A 139 -24.14 6.22 12.29
N ASP A 140 -24.15 5.87 13.59
CA ASP A 140 -24.36 6.84 14.67
C ASP A 140 -23.21 7.86 14.77
N ALA A 141 -21.97 7.40 14.63
CA ALA A 141 -20.81 8.29 14.56
C ALA A 141 -20.92 9.18 13.31
N PHE A 142 -21.25 8.61 12.15
CA PHE A 142 -21.44 9.37 10.91
C PHE A 142 -22.49 10.48 11.06
N ASN A 143 -23.67 10.16 11.59
CA ASN A 143 -24.75 11.13 11.83
C ASN A 143 -24.30 12.26 12.77
N SER A 144 -23.57 11.91 13.83
CA SER A 144 -23.03 12.90 14.78
C SER A 144 -22.04 13.86 14.12
N PHE A 145 -21.14 13.37 13.26
CA PHE A 145 -20.20 14.21 12.51
C PHE A 145 -20.90 15.04 11.43
N LEU A 146 -21.93 14.50 10.80
CA LEU A 146 -22.72 15.24 9.81
C LEU A 146 -23.51 16.38 10.45
N GLN A 147 -24.10 16.16 11.63
CA GLN A 147 -24.76 17.23 12.39
C GLN A 147 -23.78 18.34 12.77
N LYS A 148 -22.60 17.99 13.29
CA LYS A 148 -21.54 18.97 13.57
C LYS A 148 -21.09 19.73 12.32
N ALA A 149 -21.06 19.09 11.16
CA ALA A 149 -20.74 19.75 9.90
C ALA A 149 -21.79 20.82 9.56
N ILE A 150 -23.08 20.51 9.74
CA ILE A 150 -24.19 21.46 9.56
C ILE A 150 -24.04 22.64 10.52
N ASP A 151 -23.79 22.39 11.80
CA ASP A 151 -23.65 23.41 12.85
C ASP A 151 -22.46 24.36 12.60
N ARG A 152 -21.36 23.85 12.05
CA ARG A 152 -20.15 24.64 11.72
C ARG A 152 -20.30 25.48 10.44
N THR A 153 -21.32 25.21 9.61
CA THR A 153 -21.47 25.86 8.30
C THR A 153 -22.06 27.26 8.46
N GLN A 154 -21.47 28.27 7.79
CA GLN A 154 -21.96 29.65 7.79
C GLN A 154 -23.35 29.76 7.15
N GLY A 155 -24.27 30.48 7.79
CA GLY A 155 -25.63 30.69 7.28
C GLY A 155 -25.66 31.52 5.99
N SER A 156 -26.62 31.24 5.10
CA SER A 156 -26.94 32.04 3.92
C SER A 156 -28.46 32.22 3.81
N GLU A 157 -28.91 33.34 3.23
CA GLU A 157 -30.32 33.65 2.98
C GLU A 157 -30.89 32.86 1.80
N GLU A 158 -30.04 32.48 0.83
CA GLU A 158 -30.45 31.72 -0.34
C GLU A 158 -30.26 30.22 -0.12
N VAL A 159 -31.32 29.44 -0.34
CA VAL A 159 -31.29 27.98 -0.13
C VAL A 159 -30.28 27.30 -1.04
N SER A 160 -30.11 27.77 -2.28
CA SER A 160 -29.15 27.19 -3.24
C SER A 160 -27.69 27.40 -2.81
N GLU A 161 -27.34 28.60 -2.33
CA GLU A 161 -25.99 28.86 -1.81
C GLU A 161 -25.75 28.09 -0.51
N ARG A 162 -26.76 28.03 0.36
CA ARG A 162 -26.70 27.27 1.62
C ARG A 162 -26.47 25.78 1.36
N THR A 163 -27.13 25.16 0.38
CA THR A 163 -26.94 23.73 0.07
C THR A 163 -25.53 23.44 -0.45
N GLU A 164 -24.95 24.31 -1.28
CA GLU A 164 -23.56 24.16 -1.74
C GLU A 164 -22.55 24.25 -0.59
N LEU A 165 -22.74 25.22 0.33
CA LEU A 165 -21.90 25.35 1.53
C LEU A 165 -22.02 24.14 2.46
N LEU A 166 -23.24 23.62 2.65
CA LEU A 166 -23.51 22.42 3.45
C LEU A 166 -22.82 21.19 2.85
N ILE A 167 -22.90 21.00 1.52
CA ILE A 167 -22.20 19.90 0.81
C ILE A 167 -20.70 19.99 1.04
N ALA A 168 -20.10 21.18 0.84
CA ALA A 168 -18.67 21.39 1.03
C ALA A 168 -18.23 21.11 2.48
N SER A 169 -18.98 21.60 3.46
CA SER A 169 -18.70 21.41 4.90
C SER A 169 -18.85 19.95 5.33
N ALA A 170 -19.93 19.28 4.91
CA ALA A 170 -20.17 17.87 5.18
C ALA A 170 -19.04 17.00 4.62
N ARG A 171 -18.70 17.20 3.34
CA ARG A 171 -17.61 16.48 2.67
C ARG A 171 -16.28 16.64 3.39
N LEU A 172 -15.91 17.88 3.73
CA LEU A 172 -14.60 18.16 4.35
C LEU A 172 -14.53 17.66 5.80
N THR A 173 -15.62 17.79 6.57
CA THR A 173 -15.66 17.34 7.98
C THR A 173 -15.57 15.82 8.08
N VAL A 174 -16.37 15.12 7.26
CA VAL A 174 -16.36 13.66 7.20
C VAL A 174 -15.03 13.14 6.65
N PHE A 175 -14.51 13.77 5.59
CA PHE A 175 -13.20 13.43 5.03
C PHE A 175 -12.09 13.59 6.07
N ARG A 176 -12.01 14.72 6.78
CA ARG A 176 -10.99 14.96 7.83
C ARG A 176 -11.09 13.94 8.96
N TRP A 177 -12.30 13.65 9.43
CA TRP A 177 -12.52 12.65 10.47
C TRP A 177 -11.96 11.29 10.07
N VAL A 178 -12.25 10.83 8.86
CA VAL A 178 -11.80 9.52 8.38
C VAL A 178 -10.30 9.52 8.08
N ASN A 179 -9.81 10.53 7.36
CA ASN A 179 -8.41 10.66 6.93
C ASN A 179 -7.42 10.66 8.11
N ARG A 180 -7.81 11.18 9.28
CA ARG A 180 -6.99 11.16 10.51
C ARG A 180 -6.79 9.75 11.09
N GLY A 181 -7.66 8.80 10.76
CA GLY A 181 -7.56 7.40 11.17
C GLY A 181 -6.99 6.46 10.11
N LEU A 182 -6.65 6.96 8.92
CA LEU A 182 -6.06 6.18 7.83
C LEU A 182 -4.54 6.22 7.89
N PHE A 183 -3.91 5.09 7.54
CA PHE A 183 -2.48 5.02 7.28
C PHE A 183 -2.13 5.86 6.05
N GLU A 184 -0.91 6.40 6.01
CA GLU A 184 -0.47 7.27 4.91
C GLU A 184 -0.63 6.59 3.53
N ASP A 185 -0.35 5.28 3.45
CA ASP A 185 -0.48 4.49 2.22
C ASP A 185 -1.93 4.43 1.68
N HIS A 186 -2.93 4.60 2.56
CA HIS A 186 -4.34 4.49 2.20
C HIS A 186 -5.03 5.84 1.98
N LYS A 187 -4.41 6.96 2.37
CA LYS A 187 -5.02 8.30 2.22
C LYS A 187 -5.24 8.68 0.76
N LEU A 188 -4.27 8.41 -0.11
CA LEU A 188 -4.41 8.66 -1.54
C LEU A 188 -5.50 7.79 -2.18
N ILE A 189 -5.64 6.54 -1.72
CA ILE A 189 -6.70 5.62 -2.17
C ILE A 189 -8.06 6.22 -1.83
N PHE A 190 -8.27 6.64 -0.57
CA PHE A 190 -9.52 7.25 -0.14
C PHE A 190 -9.85 8.55 -0.91
N CYS A 191 -8.85 9.42 -1.13
CA CYS A 191 -9.02 10.62 -1.97
C CYS A 191 -9.41 10.27 -3.40
N THR A 192 -8.79 9.24 -3.98
CA THR A 192 -9.07 8.77 -5.34
C THR A 192 -10.48 8.17 -5.43
N MET A 193 -10.90 7.39 -4.44
CA MET A 193 -12.26 6.85 -4.37
C MET A 193 -13.31 7.97 -4.30
N LEU A 194 -13.09 8.99 -3.45
CA LEU A 194 -13.96 10.15 -3.36
C LEU A 194 -14.05 10.88 -4.71
N ALA A 195 -12.91 11.17 -5.34
CA ALA A 195 -12.87 11.83 -6.65
C ALA A 195 -13.58 11.02 -7.74
N PHE A 196 -13.41 9.70 -7.76
CA PHE A 196 -14.10 8.81 -8.71
C PHE A 196 -15.61 8.76 -8.47
N ARG A 197 -16.07 8.73 -7.21
CA ARG A 197 -17.51 8.81 -6.90
C ARG A 197 -18.10 10.14 -7.37
N LEU A 198 -17.46 11.26 -7.08
CA LEU A 198 -17.90 12.59 -7.52
C LEU A 198 -17.90 12.72 -9.05
N LEU A 199 -16.91 12.13 -9.73
CA LEU A 199 -16.88 12.04 -11.19
C LEU A 199 -18.07 11.23 -11.72
N SER A 200 -18.35 10.07 -11.13
CA SER A 200 -19.47 9.20 -11.54
C SER A 200 -20.84 9.86 -11.38
N LEU A 201 -20.99 10.74 -10.38
CA LEU A 201 -22.18 11.56 -10.13
C LEU A 201 -22.24 12.82 -11.01
N ARG A 202 -21.27 13.02 -11.92
CA ARG A 202 -21.16 14.21 -12.79
C ARG A 202 -21.13 15.54 -12.03
N GLN A 203 -20.58 15.53 -10.82
CA GLN A 203 -20.40 16.74 -10.02
C GLN A 203 -19.06 17.45 -10.31
N LEU A 204 -18.21 16.84 -11.13
CA LEU A 204 -16.95 17.42 -11.59
C LEU A 204 -17.10 17.95 -13.03
N GLN A 205 -16.22 18.88 -13.42
CA GLN A 205 -16.24 19.50 -14.75
C GLN A 205 -15.84 18.53 -15.88
N GLU A 206 -15.27 17.37 -15.56
CA GLU A 206 -14.84 16.36 -16.55
C GLU A 206 -15.94 15.33 -16.84
N ASP A 207 -16.06 14.93 -18.11
CA ASP A 207 -17.03 13.92 -18.55
C ASP A 207 -16.68 12.52 -18.00
N PHE A 208 -17.63 11.88 -17.31
CA PHE A 208 -17.49 10.49 -16.89
C PHE A 208 -17.84 9.53 -18.01
N VAL A 209 -16.85 8.75 -18.45
CA VAL A 209 -17.01 7.68 -19.43
C VAL A 209 -16.65 6.35 -18.79
N VAL A 210 -17.59 5.41 -18.79
CA VAL A 210 -17.46 4.11 -18.10
C VAL A 210 -16.32 3.27 -18.67
N SER A 211 -16.09 3.30 -19.99
CA SER A 211 -15.00 2.56 -20.64
C SER A 211 -13.62 3.09 -20.23
N HIS A 212 -13.44 4.42 -20.20
CA HIS A 212 -12.20 5.05 -19.71
C HIS A 212 -11.94 4.72 -18.23
N PHE A 213 -12.98 4.76 -17.39
CA PHE A 213 -12.87 4.38 -15.99
C PHE A 213 -12.49 2.91 -15.79
N SER A 214 -13.16 2.00 -16.49
CA SER A 214 -12.85 0.57 -16.45
C SER A 214 -11.43 0.28 -16.95
N PHE A 215 -10.97 0.99 -17.97
CA PHE A 215 -9.60 0.88 -18.47
C PHE A 215 -8.58 1.33 -17.42
N LEU A 216 -8.79 2.49 -16.79
CA LEU A 216 -7.86 3.02 -15.78
C LEU A 216 -7.70 2.04 -14.61
N LEU A 217 -8.82 1.45 -14.16
CA LEU A 217 -8.81 0.49 -13.07
C LEU A 217 -8.09 -0.81 -13.46
N ARG A 218 -8.49 -1.45 -14.57
CA ARG A 218 -8.05 -2.80 -14.94
C ARG A 218 -6.70 -2.85 -15.67
N ALA A 219 -6.32 -1.78 -16.36
CA ALA A 219 -5.15 -1.72 -17.24
C ALA A 219 -5.02 -2.97 -18.16
N PRO A 220 -6.03 -3.24 -19.01
CA PRO A 220 -6.04 -4.44 -19.84
C PRO A 220 -4.85 -4.46 -20.81
N SER A 221 -4.30 -5.65 -21.05
CA SER A 221 -3.16 -5.87 -21.96
C SER A 221 -3.56 -6.78 -23.12
N ALA A 222 -3.22 -6.41 -24.35
CA ALA A 222 -3.37 -7.26 -25.52
C ALA A 222 -2.22 -8.28 -25.65
N PRO A 223 -2.42 -9.44 -26.31
CA PRO A 223 -1.31 -10.30 -26.71
C PRO A 223 -0.38 -9.56 -27.68
N VAL A 224 0.91 -9.50 -27.38
CA VAL A 224 1.92 -8.81 -28.19
C VAL A 224 2.68 -9.84 -29.02
N TYR A 225 2.53 -9.78 -30.34
CA TYR A 225 3.27 -10.62 -31.28
C TYR A 225 4.59 -9.96 -31.72
N GLU A 226 4.56 -8.65 -31.98
CA GLU A 226 5.74 -7.84 -32.29
C GLU A 226 5.59 -6.43 -31.69
N ASN A 227 6.69 -5.90 -31.14
CA ASN A 227 6.76 -4.54 -30.64
C ASN A 227 7.63 -3.70 -31.58
N PRO A 228 7.04 -2.71 -32.29
CA PRO A 228 7.79 -1.88 -33.23
C PRO A 228 8.67 -0.82 -32.55
N LEU A 229 8.56 -0.67 -31.22
CA LEU A 229 9.25 0.36 -30.43
C LEU A 229 10.25 -0.29 -29.44
N ASP A 230 11.52 -0.36 -29.83
CA ASP A 230 12.59 -0.95 -29.02
C ASP A 230 12.76 -0.30 -27.62
N TRP A 231 12.35 0.95 -27.47
CA TRP A 231 12.48 1.71 -26.22
C TRP A 231 11.29 1.55 -25.28
N LEU A 232 10.18 0.95 -25.73
CA LEU A 232 8.97 0.76 -24.94
C LEU A 232 8.86 -0.71 -24.50
N PRO A 233 8.65 -1.02 -23.21
CA PRO A 233 8.45 -2.39 -22.77
C PRO A 233 7.23 -3.05 -23.43
N ASN A 234 7.30 -4.36 -23.70
CA ASN A 234 6.20 -5.12 -24.32
C ASN A 234 4.89 -5.00 -23.53
N LYS A 235 4.94 -5.01 -22.19
CA LYS A 235 3.77 -4.80 -21.33
C LYS A 235 3.12 -3.43 -21.55
N SER A 236 3.92 -2.37 -21.68
CA SER A 236 3.39 -1.03 -21.96
C SER A 236 2.80 -0.93 -23.36
N TRP A 237 3.44 -1.55 -24.36
CA TRP A 237 2.89 -1.62 -25.71
C TRP A 237 1.56 -2.38 -25.76
N ALA A 238 1.46 -3.50 -25.04
CA ALA A 238 0.23 -4.27 -24.89
C ALA A 238 -0.95 -3.42 -24.37
N MET A 239 -0.69 -2.55 -23.40
CA MET A 239 -1.69 -1.63 -22.85
C MET A 239 -2.04 -0.51 -23.85
N VAL A 240 -1.06 -0.01 -24.61
CA VAL A 240 -1.29 1.00 -25.67
C VAL A 240 -2.21 0.45 -26.76
N LEU A 241 -2.05 -0.82 -27.16
CA LEU A 241 -2.93 -1.45 -28.15
C LEU A 241 -4.38 -1.51 -27.65
N LYS A 242 -4.60 -1.74 -26.35
CA LYS A 242 -5.93 -1.67 -25.74
C LYS A 242 -6.45 -0.25 -25.55
N LEU A 243 -5.56 0.73 -25.35
CA LEU A 243 -5.93 2.14 -25.25
C LEU A 243 -6.55 2.64 -26.56
N VAL A 244 -6.06 2.18 -27.71
CA VAL A 244 -6.54 2.56 -29.05
C VAL A 244 -7.98 2.13 -29.32
N GLU A 245 -8.49 1.10 -28.63
CA GLU A 245 -9.90 0.66 -28.74
C GLU A 245 -10.87 1.66 -28.08
N LEU A 246 -10.38 2.61 -27.28
CA LEU A 246 -11.20 3.62 -26.61
C LEU A 246 -11.46 4.83 -27.50
N GLU A 247 -12.68 5.35 -27.42
CA GLU A 247 -13.07 6.57 -28.13
C GLU A 247 -12.14 7.75 -27.79
N GLY A 248 -11.57 8.36 -28.83
CA GLY A 248 -10.64 9.49 -28.76
C GLY A 248 -9.16 9.11 -28.64
N PHE A 249 -8.80 7.83 -28.69
CA PHE A 249 -7.41 7.33 -28.67
C PHE A 249 -7.00 6.55 -29.93
N GLU A 250 -7.83 6.55 -30.98
CA GLU A 250 -7.72 5.66 -32.14
C GLU A 250 -6.38 5.80 -32.88
N ASN A 251 -5.84 7.03 -32.95
CA ASN A 251 -4.58 7.31 -33.65
C ASN A 251 -3.34 7.23 -32.75
N PHE A 252 -3.49 6.91 -31.46
CA PHE A 252 -2.40 7.06 -30.48
C PHE A 252 -1.20 6.15 -30.78
N ALA A 253 -1.42 4.85 -31.03
CA ALA A 253 -0.34 3.92 -31.38
C ALA A 253 0.35 4.29 -32.70
N GLN A 254 -0.42 4.69 -33.72
CA GLN A 254 0.13 5.12 -35.01
C GLN A 254 0.99 6.38 -34.86
N ASN A 255 0.57 7.35 -34.05
CA ASN A 255 1.34 8.57 -33.81
C ASN A 255 2.67 8.28 -33.08
N MET A 256 2.68 7.29 -32.18
CA MET A 256 3.89 6.84 -31.49
C MET A 256 4.85 6.09 -32.39
N GLU A 257 4.34 5.25 -33.30
CA GLU A 257 5.15 4.47 -34.23
C GLU A 257 5.73 5.34 -35.37
N ARG A 258 4.89 6.16 -36.00
CA ARG A 258 5.22 6.80 -37.30
C ARG A 258 5.39 8.31 -37.23
N ASP A 259 4.48 9.02 -36.58
CA ASP A 259 4.41 10.47 -36.71
C ASP A 259 5.43 11.22 -35.83
N ALA A 260 5.66 10.75 -34.60
CA ALA A 260 6.57 11.42 -33.66
C ALA A 260 7.32 10.50 -32.67
N PRO A 261 7.94 9.37 -33.10
CA PRO A 261 8.55 8.39 -32.20
C PRO A 261 9.60 8.98 -31.24
N ASN A 262 10.46 9.86 -31.74
CA ASN A 262 11.49 10.51 -30.91
C ASN A 262 10.88 11.41 -29.82
N ARG A 263 9.81 12.16 -30.13
CA ARG A 263 9.18 13.06 -29.14
C ARG A 263 8.45 12.29 -28.04
N PHE A 264 7.83 11.16 -28.37
CA PHE A 264 7.24 10.29 -27.36
C PHE A 264 8.29 9.60 -26.49
N ARG A 265 9.41 9.19 -27.09
CA ARG A 265 10.56 8.67 -26.34
C ARG A 265 11.11 9.73 -25.37
N ASP A 266 11.25 10.97 -25.83
CA ASP A 266 11.71 12.09 -25.02
C ASP A 266 10.73 12.40 -23.87
N TRP A 267 9.43 12.48 -24.17
CA TRP A 267 8.37 12.66 -23.15
C TRP A 267 8.40 11.53 -22.10
N MET A 268 8.54 10.28 -22.55
CA MET A 268 8.66 9.16 -21.63
C MET A 268 9.91 9.30 -20.77
N ALA A 269 11.03 9.80 -21.32
CA ALA A 269 12.33 9.96 -20.66
C ALA A 269 12.38 11.12 -19.66
N GLU A 270 11.39 12.01 -19.67
CA GLU A 270 11.31 13.09 -18.69
C GLU A 270 11.18 12.55 -17.26
N ALA A 271 11.76 13.30 -16.32
CA ALA A 271 11.62 12.99 -14.91
C ALA A 271 10.16 13.16 -14.46
N ALA A 272 9.47 14.22 -14.89
CA ALA A 272 8.08 14.53 -14.49
C ALA A 272 7.12 14.59 -15.70
N PRO A 273 6.85 13.44 -16.37
CA PRO A 273 5.97 13.38 -17.54
C PRO A 273 4.53 13.88 -17.27
N GLU A 274 4.08 13.85 -16.01
CA GLU A 274 2.80 14.36 -15.56
C GLU A 274 2.66 15.90 -15.72
N ASP A 275 3.76 16.64 -15.67
CA ASP A 275 3.83 18.08 -15.90
C ASP A 275 4.10 18.41 -17.38
N ALA A 276 4.76 17.50 -18.08
CA ALA A 276 5.11 17.64 -19.48
C ALA A 276 3.89 17.54 -20.40
N LYS A 277 3.88 18.35 -21.46
CA LYS A 277 2.85 18.28 -22.51
C LYS A 277 3.11 17.10 -23.42
N LEU A 278 2.07 16.32 -23.72
CA LEU A 278 2.19 15.24 -24.68
C LEU A 278 2.44 15.80 -26.11
N PRO A 279 3.18 15.06 -26.96
CA PRO A 279 3.43 15.48 -28.34
C PRO A 279 2.15 15.62 -29.18
N LEU A 280 2.23 16.38 -30.28
CA LEU A 280 1.16 16.53 -31.28
C LEU A 280 -0.12 17.15 -30.68
N ASP A 281 -1.28 16.65 -31.09
CA ASP A 281 -2.60 17.12 -30.62
C ASP A 281 -2.94 16.58 -29.22
N TRP A 282 -2.20 15.58 -28.73
CA TRP A 282 -2.38 15.01 -27.39
C TRP A 282 -2.08 16.02 -26.26
N LYS A 283 -1.45 17.16 -26.56
CA LYS A 283 -1.33 18.30 -25.63
C LYS A 283 -2.67 18.80 -25.10
N THR A 284 -3.79 18.57 -25.81
CA THR A 284 -5.13 18.93 -25.33
C THR A 284 -5.58 18.10 -24.14
N LEU A 285 -4.94 16.95 -23.87
CA LEU A 285 -5.23 16.11 -22.72
C LEU A 285 -4.87 16.78 -21.39
N ASP A 286 -4.04 17.82 -21.37
CA ASP A 286 -3.79 18.60 -20.14
C ASP A 286 -5.06 19.31 -19.64
N ALA A 287 -6.01 19.62 -20.53
CA ALA A 287 -7.32 20.17 -20.16
C ALA A 287 -8.34 19.09 -19.75
N LYS A 288 -8.09 17.82 -20.08
CA LYS A 288 -8.90 16.64 -19.71
C LYS A 288 -8.00 15.64 -19.01
N TYR A 289 -7.55 16.01 -17.82
CA TYR A 289 -6.45 15.36 -17.14
C TYR A 289 -6.79 13.90 -16.77
N PHE A 290 -8.07 13.56 -16.52
CA PHE A 290 -8.49 12.15 -16.36
C PHE A 290 -8.15 11.28 -17.58
N ARG A 291 -8.25 11.82 -18.81
CA ARG A 291 -7.81 11.08 -20.02
C ARG A 291 -6.30 10.99 -20.11
N LYS A 292 -5.56 12.00 -19.64
CA LYS A 292 -4.09 11.94 -19.51
C LYS A 292 -3.64 10.83 -18.56
N LEU A 293 -4.41 10.56 -17.49
CA LEU A 293 -4.13 9.46 -16.56
C LEU A 293 -4.08 8.09 -17.25
N LEU A 294 -4.92 7.85 -18.27
CA LEU A 294 -4.92 6.60 -19.04
C LEU A 294 -3.59 6.39 -19.76
N VAL A 295 -3.06 7.46 -20.36
CA VAL A 295 -1.75 7.46 -21.05
C VAL A 295 -0.62 7.21 -20.06
N ILE A 296 -0.66 7.88 -18.90
CA ILE A 296 0.33 7.69 -17.82
C ILE A 296 0.26 6.26 -17.29
N ARG A 297 -0.93 5.67 -17.11
CA ARG A 297 -1.09 4.28 -16.66
C ARG A 297 -0.43 3.28 -17.62
N CYS A 298 -0.47 3.54 -18.93
CA CYS A 298 0.16 2.68 -19.94
C CYS A 298 1.69 2.87 -20.02
N LEU A 299 2.15 4.13 -20.05
CA LEU A 299 3.55 4.44 -20.40
C LEU A 299 4.45 4.68 -19.18
N ARG A 300 3.91 5.21 -18.08
CA ARG A 300 4.65 5.62 -16.87
C ARG A 300 3.83 5.32 -15.61
N PRO A 301 3.53 4.03 -15.32
CA PRO A 301 2.78 3.64 -14.12
C PRO A 301 3.47 4.08 -12.81
N ASP A 302 4.80 4.24 -12.82
CA ASP A 302 5.60 4.76 -11.71
C ASP A 302 5.28 6.21 -11.31
N ARG A 303 4.68 7.01 -12.21
CA ARG A 303 4.26 8.40 -11.91
C ARG A 303 2.78 8.54 -11.60
N MET A 304 2.05 7.43 -11.57
CA MET A 304 0.61 7.44 -11.45
C MET A 304 0.11 7.99 -10.11
N SER A 305 0.81 7.73 -9.00
CA SER A 305 0.46 8.28 -7.69
C SER A 305 0.54 9.81 -7.63
N ILE A 306 1.60 10.40 -8.18
CA ILE A 306 1.75 11.85 -8.31
C ILE A 306 0.68 12.40 -9.27
N ALA A 307 0.46 11.71 -10.39
CA ALA A 307 -0.55 12.12 -11.36
C ALA A 307 -1.96 12.11 -10.75
N LEU A 308 -2.33 11.11 -9.94
CA LEU A 308 -3.58 11.07 -9.18
C LEU A 308 -3.68 12.24 -8.21
N ALA A 309 -2.65 12.46 -7.39
CA ALA A 309 -2.65 13.56 -6.42
C ALA A 309 -2.82 14.93 -7.13
N LYS A 310 -2.13 15.13 -8.27
CA LYS A 310 -2.25 16.34 -9.08
C LYS A 310 -3.65 16.48 -9.69
N TRP A 311 -4.19 15.40 -10.26
CA TRP A 311 -5.55 15.38 -10.80
C TRP A 311 -6.57 15.74 -9.74
N ILE A 312 -6.48 15.18 -8.54
CA ILE A 312 -7.38 15.44 -7.42
C ILE A 312 -7.27 16.90 -6.96
N ARG A 313 -6.04 17.44 -6.85
CA ARG A 313 -5.82 18.87 -6.50
C ARG A 313 -6.47 19.83 -7.49
N GLN A 314 -6.57 19.46 -8.76
CA GLN A 314 -7.16 20.28 -9.83
C GLN A 314 -8.66 20.05 -10.00
N SER A 315 -9.12 18.81 -9.82
CA SER A 315 -10.50 18.42 -10.13
C SER A 315 -11.48 18.70 -9.00
N LEU A 316 -11.07 18.48 -7.74
CA LEU A 316 -11.93 18.72 -6.59
C LEU A 316 -12.01 20.22 -6.25
N PRO A 317 -13.21 20.74 -5.90
CA PRO A 317 -13.33 22.04 -5.25
C PRO A 317 -12.50 22.06 -3.96
N SER A 318 -11.58 23.01 -3.81
CA SER A 318 -10.61 23.06 -2.71
C SER A 318 -9.73 21.80 -2.59
N GLY A 319 -9.31 21.21 -3.72
CA GLY A 319 -8.54 19.96 -3.78
C GLY A 319 -7.26 19.90 -2.92
N ARG A 320 -6.65 21.05 -2.60
CA ARG A 320 -5.49 21.13 -1.67
C ARG A 320 -5.86 20.70 -0.25
N ASP A 321 -7.06 20.99 0.22
CA ASP A 321 -7.49 20.66 1.58
C ASP A 321 -7.70 19.15 1.79
N TYR A 322 -7.84 18.39 0.70
CA TYR A 322 -7.97 16.93 0.74
C TYR A 322 -6.60 16.25 0.73
N ILE A 323 -5.75 16.55 -0.26
CA ILE A 323 -4.45 15.91 -0.40
C ILE A 323 -3.48 16.34 0.69
N ASP A 324 -3.46 17.63 1.03
CA ASP A 324 -2.52 18.20 2.00
C ASP A 324 -3.18 18.36 3.39
N CYS A 325 -4.22 17.55 3.67
CA CYS A 325 -5.01 17.58 4.90
C CYS A 325 -4.14 17.34 6.15
N ASP A 326 -4.19 18.27 7.09
CA ASP A 326 -3.44 18.24 8.37
C ASP A 326 -1.90 18.15 8.23
N ALA A 327 -1.33 18.29 7.01
CA ALA A 327 0.12 18.12 6.77
C ALA A 327 1.01 19.13 7.51
N SER A 328 0.46 20.29 7.89
CA SER A 328 1.16 21.33 8.65
C SER A 328 0.95 21.23 10.18
N LEU A 329 0.08 20.33 10.64
CA LEU A 329 -0.28 20.19 12.04
C LEU A 329 0.56 19.08 12.70
N SER A 330 0.98 19.32 13.95
CA SER A 330 1.54 18.25 14.76
C SER A 330 0.44 17.30 15.25
N PHE A 331 0.81 16.05 15.54
CA PHE A 331 -0.13 15.06 16.09
C PHE A 331 -0.86 15.59 17.35
N TYR A 332 -0.17 16.36 18.21
CA TYR A 332 -0.77 17.01 19.36
C TYR A 332 -1.93 17.95 18.98
N LYS A 333 -1.79 18.76 17.93
CA LYS A 333 -2.86 19.66 17.46
C LYS A 333 -4.03 18.88 16.85
N VAL A 334 -3.73 17.79 16.13
CA VAL A 334 -4.75 16.88 15.59
C VAL A 334 -5.55 16.24 16.72
N LEU A 335 -4.88 15.77 17.77
CA LEU A 335 -5.50 15.22 18.97
C LEU A 335 -6.36 16.27 19.69
N GLN A 336 -5.85 17.50 19.83
CA GLN A 336 -6.60 18.61 20.43
C GLN A 336 -7.88 18.93 19.65
N SER A 337 -7.79 19.01 18.32
CA SER A 337 -8.97 19.23 17.47
C SER A 337 -9.95 18.06 17.56
N SER A 338 -9.45 16.83 17.61
CA SER A 338 -10.32 15.63 17.68
C SER A 338 -10.95 15.46 19.07
N TYR A 339 -10.36 16.04 20.12
CA TYR A 339 -10.93 16.08 21.46
C TYR A 339 -12.28 16.80 21.50
N GLU A 340 -12.41 17.91 20.77
CA GLU A 340 -13.69 18.64 20.63
C GLU A 340 -14.78 17.75 20.03
N ASP A 341 -14.39 16.74 19.24
CA ASP A 341 -15.32 15.81 18.63
C ASP A 341 -15.69 14.62 19.53
N SER A 342 -14.97 14.39 20.63
CA SER A 342 -15.14 13.23 21.52
C SER A 342 -16.19 13.43 22.62
N THR A 343 -16.89 12.35 22.96
CA THR A 343 -17.86 12.26 24.05
C THR A 343 -17.49 11.13 25.02
N SER A 344 -18.21 11.00 26.14
CA SER A 344 -17.98 9.91 27.11
C SER A 344 -18.23 8.51 26.51
N ASN A 345 -19.10 8.41 25.51
CA ASN A 345 -19.46 7.15 24.86
C ASN A 345 -18.62 6.85 23.59
N THR A 346 -17.87 7.85 23.08
CA THR A 346 -17.04 7.69 21.87
C THR A 346 -15.56 7.68 22.26
N PRO A 347 -14.97 6.50 22.47
CA PRO A 347 -13.57 6.39 22.86
C PRO A 347 -12.64 6.80 21.70
N PHE A 348 -11.42 7.20 22.05
CA PHE A 348 -10.32 7.30 21.10
C PHE A 348 -9.68 5.95 20.86
N PHE A 349 -9.37 5.67 19.60
CA PHE A 349 -8.66 4.48 19.20
C PHE A 349 -7.41 4.86 18.41
N PHE A 350 -6.25 4.67 19.01
CA PHE A 350 -4.96 4.86 18.37
C PHE A 350 -4.56 3.58 17.65
N ILE A 351 -4.54 3.66 16.32
CA ILE A 351 -3.98 2.61 15.48
C ILE A 351 -2.47 2.87 15.43
N LEU A 352 -1.71 1.98 16.05
CA LEU A 352 -0.27 2.14 16.21
C LEU A 352 0.45 1.74 14.93
N SER A 353 1.35 2.61 14.49
CA SER A 353 2.41 2.25 13.54
C SER A 353 3.67 1.84 14.31
N PRO A 354 4.54 1.00 13.74
CA PRO A 354 5.77 0.57 14.40
C PRO A 354 6.59 1.77 14.93
N GLY A 355 6.86 1.80 16.23
CA GLY A 355 7.66 2.84 16.88
C GLY A 355 6.92 4.14 17.25
N ALA A 356 5.60 4.24 17.01
CA ALA A 356 4.78 5.35 17.47
C ALA A 356 4.13 5.03 18.81
N ASP A 357 4.17 5.98 19.75
CA ASP A 357 3.54 5.87 21.06
C ASP A 357 2.76 7.17 21.38
N PRO A 358 1.42 7.13 21.48
CA PRO A 358 0.57 8.31 21.70
C PRO A 358 0.50 8.75 23.18
N VAL A 359 1.07 7.98 24.12
CA VAL A 359 0.90 8.21 25.57
C VAL A 359 1.39 9.60 25.97
N LYS A 360 2.53 10.03 25.44
CA LYS A 360 3.13 11.33 25.79
C LYS A 360 2.25 12.50 25.35
N GLU A 361 1.65 12.43 24.17
CA GLU A 361 0.78 13.47 23.66
C GLU A 361 -0.56 13.51 24.42
N VAL A 362 -1.11 12.35 24.80
CA VAL A 362 -2.31 12.27 25.65
C VAL A 362 -2.05 12.86 27.03
N GLU A 363 -0.91 12.54 27.65
CA GLU A 363 -0.52 13.10 28.94
C GLU A 363 -0.30 14.62 28.87
N ALA A 364 0.33 15.11 27.80
CA ALA A 364 0.51 16.54 27.57
C ALA A 364 -0.84 17.26 27.43
N LEU A 365 -1.80 16.67 26.70
CA LEU A 365 -3.13 17.24 26.54
C LEU A 365 -3.91 17.24 27.86
N GLY A 366 -3.86 16.13 28.61
CA GLY A 366 -4.52 16.03 29.90
C GLY A 366 -3.95 17.00 30.93
N LYS A 367 -2.63 17.24 30.95
CA LYS A 367 -2.03 18.25 31.84
C LYS A 367 -2.62 19.65 31.60
N VAL A 368 -2.87 20.01 30.35
CA VAL A 368 -3.43 21.31 29.97
C VAL A 368 -4.92 21.41 30.27
N LEU A 369 -5.71 20.38 29.95
CA LEU A 369 -7.18 20.46 30.02
C LEU A 369 -7.76 20.14 31.40
N ILE A 370 -7.22 19.13 32.10
CA ILE A 370 -7.80 18.59 33.33
C ILE A 370 -6.87 18.73 34.55
N GLY A 371 -5.68 19.32 34.39
CA GLY A 371 -4.67 19.36 35.46
C GLY A 371 -4.26 17.94 35.88
N LEU A 372 -3.88 17.13 34.89
CA LEU A 372 -3.63 15.69 35.04
C LEU A 372 -2.64 15.35 36.17
N GLN A 373 -3.07 14.45 37.06
CA GLN A 373 -2.33 13.79 38.11
C GLN A 373 -2.41 12.27 37.91
N ALA A 374 -1.27 11.67 37.60
CA ALA A 374 -1.18 10.23 37.37
C ALA A 374 -1.74 9.43 38.57
N ASN A 375 -2.52 8.39 38.28
CA ASN A 375 -3.21 7.52 39.23
C ASN A 375 -4.30 8.18 40.10
N VAL A 376 -4.60 9.46 39.90
CA VAL A 376 -5.74 10.15 40.53
C VAL A 376 -6.83 10.33 39.50
N ASN A 377 -6.65 11.27 38.56
CA ASN A 377 -7.61 11.60 37.50
C ASN A 377 -7.25 10.98 36.14
N TYR A 378 -6.06 10.37 36.01
CA TYR A 378 -5.62 9.67 34.82
C TYR A 378 -5.04 8.30 35.17
N HIS A 379 -5.57 7.26 34.54
CA HIS A 379 -5.16 5.87 34.75
C HIS A 379 -4.64 5.29 33.44
N ASN A 380 -3.35 4.94 33.40
CA ASN A 380 -2.71 4.34 32.24
C ASN A 380 -2.38 2.88 32.53
N VAL A 381 -2.96 1.96 31.75
CA VAL A 381 -2.82 0.51 31.94
C VAL A 381 -2.33 -0.11 30.63
N ALA A 382 -1.18 -0.78 30.67
CA ALA A 382 -0.71 -1.59 29.55
C ALA A 382 -1.30 -2.99 29.64
N MET A 383 -2.09 -3.39 28.64
CA MET A 383 -2.76 -4.67 28.62
C MET A 383 -1.76 -5.80 28.45
N GLY A 384 -1.95 -6.86 29.23
CA GLY A 384 -1.11 -8.03 29.32
C GLY A 384 -1.72 -9.04 30.28
N GLN A 385 -1.04 -10.16 30.51
CA GLN A 385 -1.57 -11.22 31.35
C GLN A 385 -1.88 -10.71 32.78
N GLY A 386 -3.15 -10.84 33.20
CA GLY A 386 -3.64 -10.44 34.53
C GLY A 386 -3.92 -8.95 34.73
N GLN A 387 -3.91 -8.13 33.67
CA GLN A 387 -4.22 -6.69 33.74
C GLN A 387 -5.70 -6.36 33.49
N ASP A 388 -6.50 -7.35 33.10
CA ASP A 388 -7.93 -7.24 32.76
C ASP A 388 -8.79 -6.79 33.93
N GLU A 389 -8.58 -7.34 35.13
CA GLU A 389 -9.35 -6.94 36.33
C GLU A 389 -9.04 -5.50 36.74
N ILE A 390 -7.75 -5.12 36.68
CA ILE A 390 -7.30 -3.76 37.02
C ILE A 390 -7.88 -2.76 36.03
N ALA A 391 -7.78 -3.04 34.73
CA ALA A 391 -8.35 -2.20 33.68
C ALA A 391 -9.86 -1.98 33.90
N MET A 392 -10.59 -3.05 34.24
CA MET A 392 -12.03 -2.98 34.50
C MET A 392 -12.37 -2.09 35.71
N GLN A 393 -11.64 -2.24 36.82
CA GLN A 393 -11.83 -1.38 38.00
C GLN A 393 -11.57 0.10 37.69
N LYS A 394 -10.52 0.38 36.91
CA LYS A 394 -10.18 1.75 36.49
C LYS A 394 -11.23 2.34 35.54
N LEU A 395 -11.80 1.54 34.64
CA LEU A 395 -12.89 1.95 33.77
C LEU A 395 -14.16 2.30 34.56
N GLU A 396 -14.54 1.47 35.53
CA GLU A 396 -15.70 1.75 36.39
C GLU A 396 -15.51 2.99 37.24
N LEU A 397 -14.31 3.17 37.80
CA LEU A 397 -13.96 4.39 38.52
C LEU A 397 -14.03 5.61 37.60
N GLY A 398 -13.45 5.52 36.40
CA GLY A 398 -13.45 6.61 35.44
C GLY A 398 -14.84 6.98 34.94
N SER A 399 -15.71 5.99 34.71
CA SER A 399 -17.10 6.21 34.32
C SER A 399 -17.89 7.01 35.38
N LYS A 400 -17.67 6.70 36.67
CA LYS A 400 -18.34 7.36 37.80
C LYS A 400 -17.75 8.72 38.15
N GLU A 401 -16.43 8.84 38.20
CA GLU A 401 -15.72 10.03 38.69
C GLU A 401 -15.30 10.99 37.56
N GLY A 402 -15.41 10.58 36.29
CA GLY A 402 -15.05 11.39 35.13
C GLY A 402 -13.54 11.40 34.82
N HIS A 403 -12.84 10.31 35.13
CA HIS A 403 -11.40 10.21 34.90
C HIS A 403 -11.05 9.89 33.44
N TRP A 404 -9.79 10.11 33.08
CA TRP A 404 -9.25 9.66 31.80
C TRP A 404 -8.61 8.29 31.98
N VAL A 405 -8.91 7.35 31.08
CA VAL A 405 -8.36 6.00 31.11
C VAL A 405 -7.68 5.71 29.78
N MET A 406 -6.41 5.33 29.82
CA MET A 406 -5.61 4.89 28.68
C MET A 406 -5.34 3.39 28.79
N LEU A 407 -5.75 2.62 27.79
CA LEU A 407 -5.50 1.18 27.70
C LEU A 407 -4.58 0.91 26.51
N GLN A 408 -3.36 0.45 26.79
CA GLN A 408 -2.37 0.19 25.75
C GLN A 408 -2.34 -1.27 25.32
N ASN A 409 -2.00 -1.53 24.06
CA ASN A 409 -1.75 -2.86 23.52
C ASN A 409 -2.94 -3.83 23.64
N ILE A 410 -4.16 -3.34 23.43
CA ILE A 410 -5.38 -4.15 23.61
C ILE A 410 -5.43 -5.37 22.67
N HIS A 411 -4.75 -5.31 21.53
CA HIS A 411 -4.64 -6.40 20.54
C HIS A 411 -3.99 -7.67 21.11
N LEU A 412 -3.24 -7.56 22.23
CA LEU A 412 -2.66 -8.70 22.94
C LEU A 412 -3.71 -9.49 23.75
N MET A 413 -4.91 -8.93 23.94
CA MET A 413 -6.01 -9.55 24.70
C MET A 413 -7.34 -9.53 23.93
N PRO A 414 -7.45 -10.27 22.80
CA PRO A 414 -8.63 -10.21 21.92
C PRO A 414 -9.92 -10.71 22.62
N SER A 415 -9.83 -11.72 23.49
CA SER A 415 -10.99 -12.23 24.24
C SER A 415 -11.56 -11.19 25.21
N TRP A 416 -10.70 -10.37 25.83
CA TRP A 416 -11.11 -9.32 26.75
C TRP A 416 -11.75 -8.13 26.01
N CYS A 417 -11.34 -7.86 24.77
CA CYS A 417 -11.94 -6.78 23.97
C CYS A 417 -13.46 -6.96 23.78
N ALA A 418 -13.94 -8.20 23.66
CA ALA A 418 -15.39 -8.49 23.59
C ALA A 418 -16.12 -8.20 24.92
N THR A 419 -15.44 -8.36 26.06
CA THR A 419 -15.96 -7.99 27.37
C THR A 419 -15.98 -6.47 27.55
N LEU A 420 -14.93 -5.78 27.09
CA LEU A 420 -14.84 -4.32 27.08
C LEU A 420 -15.99 -3.70 26.28
N GLU A 421 -16.26 -4.22 25.08
CA GLU A 421 -17.36 -3.77 24.21
C GLU A 421 -18.71 -3.80 24.94
N LYS A 422 -19.06 -4.95 25.55
CA LYS A 422 -20.29 -5.10 26.34
C LYS A 422 -20.35 -4.14 27.53
N ARG A 423 -19.20 -3.83 28.14
CA ARG A 423 -19.18 -2.88 29.27
C ARG A 423 -19.40 -1.44 28.81
N LEU A 424 -18.85 -1.06 27.66
CA LEU A 424 -19.09 0.25 27.06
C LEU A 424 -20.57 0.42 26.70
N ASP A 425 -21.26 -0.64 26.26
CA ASP A 425 -22.72 -0.60 26.06
C ASP A 425 -23.47 -0.34 27.37
N ALA A 426 -23.07 -1.00 28.46
CA ALA A 426 -23.66 -0.74 29.78
C ALA A 426 -23.43 0.71 30.25
N PHE A 427 -22.23 1.25 30.05
CA PHE A 427 -21.91 2.64 30.39
C PHE A 427 -22.71 3.66 29.58
N ALA A 428 -22.99 3.38 28.30
CA ALA A 428 -23.85 4.22 27.48
C ALA A 428 -25.29 4.28 28.02
N VAL A 429 -25.78 3.21 28.63
CA VAL A 429 -27.11 3.16 29.28
C VAL A 429 -27.09 3.78 30.68
N GLU A 430 -26.01 3.58 31.44
CA GLU A 430 -25.84 4.09 32.81
C GLU A 430 -25.56 5.61 32.88
N ASN A 431 -25.39 6.30 31.73
CA ASN A 431 -25.05 7.72 31.61
C ASN A 431 -23.79 8.12 32.40
N SER A 432 -22.63 7.67 31.92
CA SER A 432 -21.31 8.06 32.44
C SER A 432 -21.09 9.58 32.54
N SER A 433 -20.19 9.97 33.43
CA SER A 433 -19.79 11.38 33.61
C SER A 433 -19.37 12.02 32.26
N PRO A 434 -19.82 13.25 31.94
CA PRO A 434 -19.45 13.93 30.70
C PRO A 434 -17.95 14.17 30.51
N TYR A 435 -17.17 14.16 31.61
CA TYR A 435 -15.72 14.36 31.60
C TYR A 435 -14.92 13.07 31.37
N PHE A 436 -15.57 11.90 31.48
CA PHE A 436 -14.94 10.61 31.22
C PHE A 436 -14.44 10.53 29.78
N ARG A 437 -13.19 10.10 29.60
CA ARG A 437 -12.62 9.82 28.28
C ARG A 437 -11.81 8.53 28.33
N LEU A 438 -12.04 7.68 27.32
CA LEU A 438 -11.34 6.42 27.15
C LEU A 438 -10.45 6.51 25.90
N PHE A 439 -9.20 6.14 26.08
CA PHE A 439 -8.18 6.05 25.04
C PHE A 439 -7.71 4.61 24.93
N LEU A 440 -7.71 4.08 23.72
CA LEU A 440 -7.31 2.70 23.41
C LEU A 440 -6.14 2.75 22.45
N SER A 441 -5.14 1.87 22.59
CA SER A 441 -4.11 1.68 21.57
C SER A 441 -3.94 0.23 21.17
N ALA A 442 -3.77 0.01 19.87
CA ALA A 442 -3.49 -1.31 19.32
C ALA A 442 -2.81 -1.27 17.96
N ASP A 443 -2.01 -2.30 17.70
CA ASP A 443 -1.56 -2.65 16.37
C ASP A 443 -2.75 -3.20 15.55
N PRO A 444 -2.75 -3.03 14.21
CA PRO A 444 -3.79 -3.60 13.35
C PRO A 444 -3.97 -5.10 13.57
N SER A 445 -5.19 -5.53 13.91
CA SER A 445 -5.48 -6.94 14.20
C SER A 445 -6.94 -7.28 13.91
N LEU A 446 -7.16 -8.46 13.32
CA LEU A 446 -8.49 -9.04 13.11
C LEU A 446 -9.18 -9.46 14.42
N GLY A 447 -8.43 -9.56 15.51
CA GLY A 447 -8.95 -9.97 16.82
C GLY A 447 -9.73 -8.87 17.57
N ILE A 448 -9.78 -7.65 17.03
CA ILE A 448 -10.47 -6.52 17.66
C ILE A 448 -11.93 -6.49 17.21
N PRO A 449 -12.90 -6.48 18.14
CA PRO A 449 -14.33 -6.49 17.80
C PRO A 449 -14.75 -5.27 16.97
N ILE A 450 -15.62 -5.51 16.00
CA ILE A 450 -16.13 -4.49 15.07
C ILE A 450 -16.86 -3.38 15.83
N GLY A 451 -17.74 -3.71 16.79
CA GLY A 451 -18.49 -2.67 17.50
C GLY A 451 -17.62 -1.79 18.42
N LEU A 452 -16.43 -2.24 18.82
CA LEU A 452 -15.44 -1.38 19.48
C LEU A 452 -14.81 -0.39 18.50
N LEU A 453 -14.48 -0.85 17.29
CA LEU A 453 -13.95 0.00 16.23
C LEU A 453 -15.01 1.00 15.79
N GLU A 454 -16.21 0.56 15.42
CA GLU A 454 -17.30 1.39 14.90
C GLU A 454 -17.67 2.60 15.76
N ARG A 455 -17.64 2.45 17.10
CA ARG A 455 -17.98 3.52 18.06
C ARG A 455 -16.84 4.51 18.33
N SER A 456 -15.62 4.20 17.90
CA SER A 456 -14.42 4.95 18.27
C SER A 456 -14.01 6.01 17.24
N ILE A 457 -13.34 7.06 17.71
CA ILE A 457 -12.60 8.02 16.87
C ILE A 457 -11.21 7.45 16.65
N LYS A 458 -10.88 7.08 15.41
CA LYS A 458 -9.59 6.48 15.05
C LYS A 458 -8.58 7.56 14.74
N LEU A 459 -7.36 7.43 15.28
CA LEU A 459 -6.23 8.29 14.98
C LEU A 459 -4.98 7.43 14.72
N THR A 460 -4.22 7.77 13.70
CA THR A 460 -2.91 7.18 13.37
C THR A 460 -1.80 8.21 13.62
N ASN A 461 -0.71 7.82 14.27
CA ASN A 461 0.48 8.67 14.47
C ASN A 461 1.65 8.17 13.60
N GLU A 462 1.46 8.14 12.29
CA GLU A 462 2.53 7.81 11.36
C GLU A 462 3.45 9.00 11.09
N PRO A 463 4.76 8.76 10.88
CA PRO A 463 5.61 9.77 10.28
C PRO A 463 5.11 10.12 8.88
N PRO A 464 5.04 11.42 8.55
CA PRO A 464 4.72 11.83 7.19
C PRO A 464 5.73 11.20 6.22
N GLN A 465 5.27 10.81 5.04
CA GLN A 465 6.15 10.28 4.02
C GLN A 465 6.97 11.40 3.39
N GLY A 466 8.28 11.22 3.32
CA GLY A 466 9.21 12.06 2.60
C GLY A 466 10.45 12.42 3.42
N LEU A 467 11.60 12.49 2.76
CA LEU A 467 12.88 12.80 3.41
C LEU A 467 12.86 14.15 4.13
N GLN A 468 12.31 15.18 3.49
CA GLN A 468 12.20 16.53 4.05
C GLN A 468 11.32 16.56 5.30
N ALA A 469 10.17 15.88 5.25
CA ALA A 469 9.20 15.86 6.34
C ALA A 469 9.76 15.10 7.56
N ASN A 470 10.44 13.98 7.31
CA ASN A 470 11.13 13.23 8.36
C ASN A 470 12.30 14.02 8.96
N LEU A 471 13.11 14.68 8.15
CA LEU A 471 14.20 15.53 8.65
C LEU A 471 13.68 16.68 9.53
N ARG A 472 12.62 17.35 9.08
CA ARG A 472 11.95 18.40 9.87
C ARG A 472 11.44 17.85 11.20
N ARG A 473 10.78 16.70 11.19
CA ARG A 473 10.24 16.05 12.40
C ARG A 473 11.37 15.64 13.36
N SER A 474 12.42 15.00 12.86
CA SER A 474 13.56 14.55 13.64
C SER A 474 14.32 15.71 14.28
N PHE A 475 14.50 16.82 13.55
CA PHE A 475 15.15 18.02 14.09
C PHE A 475 14.27 18.73 15.13
N ALA A 476 12.95 18.79 14.91
CA ALA A 476 12.00 19.40 15.84
C ALA A 476 11.84 18.65 17.18
N LEU A 477 12.43 17.46 17.34
CA LEU A 477 12.48 16.74 18.62
C LEU A 477 13.38 17.45 19.66
N PHE A 478 14.33 18.26 19.19
CA PHE A 478 15.29 18.94 20.06
C PHE A 478 14.77 20.32 20.46
N ASN A 479 14.91 20.66 21.74
CA ASN A 479 14.43 21.92 22.28
C ASN A 479 15.24 23.10 21.71
N ARG A 480 14.56 24.19 21.34
CA ARG A 480 15.17 25.36 20.68
C ARG A 480 16.23 26.02 21.57
N GLU A 481 15.87 26.26 22.82
CA GLU A 481 16.72 26.95 23.80
C GLU A 481 17.98 26.12 24.09
N GLU A 482 17.81 24.83 24.35
CA GLU A 482 18.92 23.92 24.62
C GLU A 482 19.83 23.72 23.41
N PHE A 483 19.31 23.77 22.19
CA PHE A 483 20.11 23.64 20.97
C PHE A 483 20.93 24.90 20.71
N ASP A 484 20.33 26.09 20.86
CA ASP A 484 20.96 27.37 20.55
C ASP A 484 22.15 27.68 21.47
N GLU A 485 22.15 27.16 22.71
CA GLU A 485 23.25 27.33 23.68
C GLU A 485 24.47 26.41 23.41
N ARG A 486 24.35 25.38 22.56
CA ARG A 486 25.45 24.41 22.31
C ARG A 486 26.53 24.94 21.37
N ASP A 487 27.69 24.26 21.42
CA ASP A 487 28.80 24.53 20.51
C ASP A 487 28.42 24.27 19.03
N SER A 488 28.97 25.09 18.15
CA SER A 488 28.86 25.03 16.69
C SER A 488 29.13 23.63 16.09
N LYS A 489 30.12 22.92 16.62
CA LYS A 489 30.48 21.56 16.20
C LYS A 489 29.36 20.56 16.51
N ILE A 490 28.80 20.63 17.72
CA ILE A 490 27.70 19.77 18.16
C ILE A 490 26.46 20.01 17.30
N LYS A 491 26.14 21.28 17.01
CA LYS A 491 25.00 21.66 16.15
C LYS A 491 25.09 21.02 14.76
N SER A 492 26.26 21.11 14.14
CA SER A 492 26.49 20.57 12.78
C SER A 492 26.45 19.05 12.75
N ILE A 493 27.06 18.38 13.74
CA ILE A 493 27.04 16.91 13.84
C ILE A 493 25.62 16.40 14.16
N LEU A 494 24.87 17.10 15.02
CA LEU A 494 23.49 16.74 15.34
C LEU A 494 22.60 16.85 14.10
N PHE A 495 22.76 17.90 13.30
CA PHE A 495 22.05 18.05 12.03
C PHE A 495 22.38 16.90 11.06
N ALA A 496 23.66 16.55 10.92
CA ALA A 496 24.09 15.41 10.11
C ALA A 496 23.51 14.07 10.62
N LEU A 497 23.41 13.91 11.94
CA LEU A 497 22.79 12.74 12.56
C LEU A 497 21.27 12.69 12.30
N CYS A 498 20.58 13.83 12.33
CA CYS A 498 19.16 13.92 11.95
C CYS A 498 18.95 13.58 10.48
N HIS A 499 19.84 14.05 9.59
CA HIS A 499 19.83 13.70 8.17
C HIS A 499 20.07 12.21 7.95
N PHE A 500 21.10 11.65 8.59
CA PHE A 500 21.37 10.21 8.58
C PHE A 500 20.17 9.39 9.07
N HIS A 501 19.56 9.75 10.20
CA HIS A 501 18.38 9.07 10.72
C HIS A 501 17.22 9.10 9.71
N SER A 502 16.98 10.26 9.10
CA SER A 502 15.92 10.43 8.10
C SER A 502 16.17 9.60 6.85
N LEU A 503 17.43 9.52 6.38
CA LEU A 503 17.83 8.63 5.29
C LEU A 503 17.58 7.16 5.65
N MET A 504 17.97 6.73 6.85
CA MET A 504 17.80 5.35 7.28
C MET A 504 16.31 4.96 7.38
N LEU A 505 15.46 5.86 7.87
CA LEU A 505 14.01 5.66 7.91
C LEU A 505 13.39 5.53 6.52
N GLU A 506 13.79 6.40 5.59
CA GLU A 506 13.16 6.49 4.27
C GLU A 506 13.70 5.48 3.26
N ARG A 507 14.92 5.00 3.47
CA ARG A 507 15.54 4.00 2.60
C ARG A 507 14.74 2.69 2.52
N LYS A 508 13.87 2.39 3.50
CA LYS A 508 12.95 1.24 3.46
C LYS A 508 11.96 1.27 2.28
N LYS A 509 11.69 2.46 1.70
CA LYS A 509 10.82 2.62 0.52
C LYS A 509 11.33 1.88 -0.71
N PHE A 510 12.65 1.75 -0.85
CA PHE A 510 13.28 1.12 -2.02
C PHE A 510 13.32 -0.42 -1.93
N GLY A 511 12.61 -1.04 -0.97
CA GLY A 511 12.57 -2.49 -0.81
C GLY A 511 13.98 -3.08 -0.68
N ALA A 512 14.28 -4.10 -1.48
CA ALA A 512 15.55 -4.82 -1.47
C ALA A 512 16.77 -3.96 -1.85
N LEU A 513 16.60 -2.95 -2.71
CA LEU A 513 17.65 -1.98 -3.07
C LEU A 513 18.03 -1.08 -1.87
N GLY A 514 17.04 -0.80 -1.01
CA GLY A 514 17.23 -0.06 0.22
C GLY A 514 17.91 -0.89 1.30
N TYR A 515 17.22 -1.95 1.73
CA TYR A 515 17.70 -2.89 2.73
C TYR A 515 17.36 -4.33 2.32
N ASN A 516 18.23 -5.27 2.67
CA ASN A 516 17.90 -6.69 2.58
C ASN A 516 16.80 -7.07 3.60
N MET A 517 16.72 -6.37 4.73
CA MET A 517 15.68 -6.54 5.74
C MET A 517 15.11 -5.20 6.23
N LYS A 518 13.81 -5.17 6.56
CA LYS A 518 13.19 -3.98 7.16
C LYS A 518 13.57 -3.87 8.64
N TYR A 519 14.19 -2.77 9.02
CA TYR A 519 14.61 -2.49 10.41
C TYR A 519 13.71 -1.44 11.07
N PRO A 520 13.32 -1.63 12.35
CA PRO A 520 12.43 -0.73 13.07
C PRO A 520 13.21 0.42 13.74
N PHE A 521 13.84 1.30 12.97
CA PHE A 521 14.50 2.48 13.53
C PHE A 521 13.47 3.45 14.13
N SER A 522 13.81 4.04 15.28
CA SER A 522 12.90 4.87 16.07
C SER A 522 13.51 6.22 16.43
N ASN A 523 12.66 7.18 16.79
CA ASN A 523 13.11 8.45 17.38
C ASN A 523 13.80 8.26 18.75
N GLY A 524 13.72 7.07 19.36
CA GLY A 524 14.51 6.71 20.54
C GLY A 524 16.00 6.65 20.19
N ASP A 525 16.34 5.95 19.11
CA ASP A 525 17.72 5.76 18.66
C ASP A 525 18.41 7.09 18.35
N LEU A 526 17.69 8.04 17.75
CA LEU A 526 18.19 9.39 17.49
C LEU A 526 18.44 10.19 18.79
N ARG A 527 17.51 10.13 19.76
CA ARG A 527 17.65 10.84 21.04
C ARG A 527 18.78 10.28 21.89
N ASP A 528 18.94 8.97 21.91
CA ASP A 528 20.03 8.32 22.63
C ASP A 528 21.38 8.61 21.96
N SER A 529 21.43 8.58 20.63
CA SER A 529 22.63 8.96 19.87
C SER A 529 23.01 10.42 20.09
N ALA A 530 22.04 11.35 20.15
CA ALA A 530 22.28 12.75 20.49
C ALA A 530 22.76 12.92 21.93
N SER A 531 22.20 12.17 22.88
CA SER A 531 22.64 12.19 24.28
C SER A 531 24.09 11.71 24.42
N VAL A 532 24.46 10.65 23.70
CA VAL A 532 25.85 10.18 23.61
C VAL A 532 26.74 11.25 22.98
N LEU A 533 26.32 11.89 21.90
CA LEU A 533 27.06 12.98 21.26
C LEU A 533 27.37 14.11 22.25
N TYR A 534 26.37 14.55 23.02
CA TYR A 534 26.55 15.58 24.04
C TYR A 534 27.54 15.14 25.11
N ASN A 535 27.34 13.96 25.70
CA ASN A 535 28.23 13.44 26.74
C ASN A 535 29.68 13.29 26.25
N TYR A 536 29.86 12.86 25.00
CA TYR A 536 31.17 12.58 24.43
C TYR A 536 31.95 13.84 24.05
N LEU A 537 31.27 14.85 23.49
CA LEU A 537 31.91 16.10 23.07
C LEU A 537 32.01 17.15 24.19
N GLU A 538 31.06 17.19 25.12
CA GLU A 538 31.11 18.13 26.25
C GLU A 538 32.10 17.67 27.33
N GLY A 539 32.30 16.35 27.47
CA GLY A 539 33.31 15.78 28.35
C GLY A 539 34.75 15.82 27.79
N SER A 540 34.91 16.11 26.48
CA SER A 540 36.20 16.09 25.81
C SER A 540 36.75 17.49 25.61
N THR A 541 37.92 17.77 26.20
CA THR A 541 38.69 19.01 25.98
C THR A 541 39.56 18.96 24.71
N ALA A 542 39.45 17.90 23.91
CA ALA A 542 40.26 17.71 22.71
C ALA A 542 39.78 18.60 21.54
N VAL A 543 40.74 19.26 20.87
CA VAL A 543 40.47 20.12 19.69
C VAL A 543 39.95 19.31 18.49
N LYS A 544 40.35 18.03 18.40
CA LYS A 544 40.04 17.13 17.28
C LYS A 544 38.88 16.21 17.62
N ILE A 545 37.91 16.12 16.70
CA ILE A 545 36.74 15.26 16.84
C ILE A 545 37.16 13.79 16.62
N PRO A 546 36.86 12.86 17.55
CA PRO A 546 37.14 11.43 17.42
C PRO A 546 36.12 10.75 16.49
N TRP A 547 36.30 10.92 15.17
CA TRP A 547 35.35 10.40 14.18
C TRP A 547 35.23 8.87 14.17
N GLU A 548 36.31 8.13 14.42
CA GLU A 548 36.26 6.66 14.44
C GLU A 548 35.36 6.14 15.56
N ASP A 549 35.47 6.71 16.76
CA ASP A 549 34.65 6.34 17.90
C ASP A 549 33.17 6.69 17.68
N LEU A 550 32.88 7.90 17.17
CA LEU A 550 31.51 8.32 16.85
C LEU A 550 30.88 7.42 15.78
N ARG A 551 31.62 7.09 14.71
CA ARG A 551 31.13 6.19 13.65
C ARG A 551 30.88 4.78 14.20
N TYR A 552 31.74 4.29 15.08
CA TYR A 552 31.56 2.99 15.71
C TYR A 552 30.34 2.97 16.64
N ILE A 553 30.19 3.97 17.51
CA ILE A 553 29.07 4.01 18.46
C ILE A 553 27.74 4.15 17.72
N PHE A 554 27.62 5.08 16.77
CA PHE A 554 26.38 5.24 16.03
C PHE A 554 26.11 4.05 15.09
N GLY A 555 27.14 3.55 14.40
CA GLY A 555 27.01 2.52 13.38
C GLY A 555 26.86 1.10 13.92
N GLU A 556 27.72 0.68 14.85
CA GLU A 556 27.75 -0.69 15.38
C GLU A 556 26.86 -0.87 16.60
N ILE A 557 26.79 0.12 17.49
CA ILE A 557 26.08 -0.02 18.77
C ILE A 557 24.63 0.45 18.63
N MET A 558 24.41 1.73 18.28
CA MET A 558 23.07 2.32 18.29
C MET A 558 22.20 1.76 17.16
N TYR A 559 22.58 1.99 15.90
CA TYR A 559 21.82 1.50 14.75
C TYR A 559 22.17 0.04 14.43
N GLY A 560 23.42 -0.34 14.61
CA GLY A 560 23.91 -1.70 14.36
C GLY A 560 23.29 -2.77 15.25
N GLY A 561 22.81 -2.40 16.46
CA GLY A 561 22.05 -3.29 17.32
C GLY A 561 20.72 -3.78 16.71
N HIS A 562 20.14 -3.01 15.79
CA HIS A 562 18.93 -3.40 15.05
C HIS A 562 19.27 -4.18 13.76
N ILE A 563 20.46 -3.96 13.19
CA ILE A 563 20.85 -4.48 11.89
C ILE A 563 21.42 -5.89 12.05
N VAL A 564 20.71 -6.87 11.49
CA VAL A 564 21.10 -8.29 11.52
C VAL A 564 21.92 -8.70 10.29
N ASP A 565 21.74 -8.03 9.15
CA ASP A 565 22.39 -8.38 7.89
C ASP A 565 23.73 -7.64 7.72
N ASP A 566 24.80 -8.38 7.42
CA ASP A 566 26.14 -7.80 7.31
C ASP A 566 26.28 -6.83 6.12
N TRP A 567 25.53 -7.03 5.04
CA TRP A 567 25.54 -6.12 3.89
C TRP A 567 24.84 -4.80 4.22
N ASP A 568 23.71 -4.86 4.95
CA ASP A 568 23.02 -3.67 5.43
C ASP A 568 23.86 -2.94 6.50
N ARG A 569 24.61 -3.67 7.35
CA ARG A 569 25.54 -3.08 8.31
C ARG A 569 26.69 -2.36 7.60
N ARG A 570 27.27 -2.98 6.56
CA ARG A 570 28.29 -2.36 5.69
C ARG A 570 27.76 -1.07 5.06
N MET A 571 26.50 -1.05 4.61
CA MET A 571 25.87 0.13 4.04
C MET A 571 25.73 1.25 5.08
N CYS A 572 25.22 0.93 6.27
CA CYS A 572 25.12 1.88 7.41
C CYS A 572 26.48 2.52 7.74
N GLN A 573 27.54 1.71 7.84
CA GLN A 573 28.89 2.20 8.07
C GLN A 573 29.38 3.16 6.97
N LYS A 574 29.05 2.89 5.69
CA LYS A 574 29.46 3.76 4.58
C LYS A 574 28.75 5.11 4.59
N TYR A 575 27.49 5.18 5.02
CA TYR A 575 26.83 6.47 5.25
C TYR A 575 27.50 7.27 6.35
N LEU A 576 27.77 6.66 7.50
CA LEU A 576 28.43 7.35 8.61
C LEU A 576 29.86 7.76 8.24
N THR A 577 30.57 6.94 7.47
CA THR A 577 31.89 7.30 6.94
C THR A 577 31.82 8.51 6.03
N TYR A 578 30.75 8.67 5.24
CA TYR A 578 30.54 9.83 4.38
C TYR A 578 30.22 11.07 5.21
N PHE A 579 29.14 11.06 6.01
CA PHE A 579 28.65 12.25 6.71
C PHE A 579 29.49 12.70 7.91
N MET A 580 30.10 11.77 8.65
CA MET A 580 30.83 12.08 9.89
C MET A 580 32.31 12.33 9.59
N GLN A 581 32.60 13.41 8.87
CA GLN A 581 33.94 13.89 8.52
C GLN A 581 34.08 15.37 8.85
N ASP A 582 35.32 15.89 8.93
CA ASP A 582 35.57 17.33 9.20
C ASP A 582 34.87 18.25 8.18
N GLU A 583 34.66 17.78 6.95
CA GLU A 583 33.96 18.50 5.87
C GLU A 583 32.52 18.89 6.25
N ILE A 584 31.85 18.16 7.15
CA ILE A 584 30.47 18.46 7.59
C ILE A 584 30.35 19.83 8.26
N LEU A 585 31.46 20.32 8.84
CA LEU A 585 31.56 21.62 9.48
C LEU A 585 31.66 22.77 8.47
N ASP A 586 32.11 22.47 7.24
CA ASP A 586 32.42 23.42 6.17
C ASP A 586 31.58 23.11 4.89
N GLU A 587 30.26 23.27 4.98
CA GLU A 587 29.32 23.18 3.84
C GLU A 587 29.42 21.89 2.99
N MET A 588 29.60 20.73 3.63
CA MET A 588 29.60 19.42 2.95
C MET A 588 28.35 19.20 2.08
N GLU A 589 28.52 18.52 0.95
CA GLU A 589 27.39 18.02 0.16
C GLU A 589 26.66 16.88 0.88
N LEU A 590 25.37 17.09 1.16
CA LEU A 590 24.52 16.12 1.87
C LEU A 590 23.90 15.07 0.94
N VAL A 591 24.22 15.14 -0.36
CA VAL A 591 23.77 14.22 -1.42
C VAL A 591 24.96 13.37 -1.85
N PRO A 592 25.08 12.12 -1.38
CA PRO A 592 26.27 11.32 -1.62
C PRO A 592 26.46 10.98 -3.11
N TYR A 593 27.64 11.29 -3.65
CA TYR A 593 28.09 10.87 -5.00
C TYR A 593 27.14 11.28 -6.14
N ALA A 594 26.53 12.47 -6.06
CA ALA A 594 25.59 12.97 -7.07
C ALA A 594 26.24 13.45 -8.38
N ASP A 595 27.57 13.47 -8.47
CA ASP A 595 28.35 13.88 -9.65
C ASP A 595 27.85 15.22 -10.28
N GLY A 596 27.37 16.16 -9.45
CA GLY A 596 26.87 17.48 -9.84
C GLY A 596 25.42 17.54 -10.36
N GLN A 597 24.68 16.43 -10.36
CA GLN A 597 23.27 16.39 -10.82
C GLN A 597 22.31 17.07 -9.85
N LEU A 598 22.60 16.98 -8.55
CA LEU A 598 21.82 17.57 -7.48
C LEU A 598 22.76 17.99 -6.36
N SER A 599 22.67 19.24 -5.93
CA SER A 599 23.50 19.76 -4.85
C SER A 599 22.63 20.35 -3.76
N TRP A 600 22.81 19.85 -2.54
CA TRP A 600 22.23 20.40 -1.32
C TRP A 600 23.27 20.25 -0.22
N LYS A 601 23.69 21.38 0.36
CA LYS A 601 24.83 21.45 1.28
C LYS A 601 24.38 21.54 2.74
N SER A 602 25.28 21.17 3.64
CA SER A 602 25.18 21.43 5.07
C SER A 602 25.07 22.93 5.33
N PRO A 603 24.07 23.41 6.07
CA PRO A 603 23.99 24.81 6.45
C PRO A 603 25.10 25.16 7.44
N GLY A 604 25.61 26.40 7.37
CA GLY A 604 26.54 26.91 8.38
C GLY A 604 25.91 26.97 9.78
N PRO A 605 26.72 26.99 10.86
CA PRO A 605 26.23 26.97 12.23
C PRO A 605 25.34 28.18 12.52
N GLY A 606 24.05 27.94 12.74
CA GLY A 606 23.03 28.95 13.00
C GLY A 606 22.18 28.66 14.24
N THR A 607 21.07 29.40 14.35
CA THR A 607 20.00 29.13 15.32
C THR A 607 19.13 27.98 14.85
N HIS A 608 18.39 27.35 15.75
CA HIS A 608 17.45 26.28 15.44
C HIS A 608 16.49 26.64 14.29
N GLU A 609 16.00 27.88 14.23
CA GLU A 609 15.10 28.34 13.17
C GLU A 609 15.77 28.40 11.79
N LYS A 610 17.04 28.81 11.71
CA LYS A 610 17.78 28.82 10.43
C LYS A 610 17.97 27.42 9.86
N TYR A 611 18.16 26.41 10.71
CA TYR A 611 18.22 25.02 10.27
C TYR A 611 16.85 24.55 9.72
N LEU A 612 15.74 24.93 10.37
CA LEU A 612 14.40 24.62 9.87
C LEU A 612 14.11 25.32 8.53
N GLU A 613 14.47 26.59 8.39
CA GLU A 613 14.37 27.33 7.11
C GLU A 613 15.21 26.65 6.02
N HIS A 614 16.43 26.20 6.34
CA HIS A 614 17.27 25.46 5.40
C HIS A 614 16.63 24.15 4.95
N ILE A 615 15.97 23.42 5.84
CA ILE A 615 15.21 22.20 5.49
C ILE A 615 14.11 22.53 4.48
N GLU A 616 13.45 23.68 4.59
CA GLU A 616 12.42 24.11 3.63
C GLU A 616 12.98 24.40 2.22
N THR A 617 14.28 24.71 2.11
CA THR A 617 14.95 24.91 0.81
C THR A 617 15.34 23.60 0.10
N MET A 618 15.13 22.44 0.72
CA MET A 618 15.48 21.13 0.14
C MET A 618 14.81 20.94 -1.23
N PRO A 619 15.57 20.59 -2.29
CA PRO A 619 15.01 20.22 -3.59
C PRO A 619 14.05 19.03 -3.51
N ALA A 620 13.25 18.84 -4.56
CA ALA A 620 12.34 17.69 -4.66
C ALA A 620 13.09 16.36 -4.41
N GLU A 621 12.49 15.51 -3.57
CA GLU A 621 13.09 14.23 -3.19
C GLU A 621 13.39 13.37 -4.42
N SER A 622 14.56 12.75 -4.42
CA SER A 622 15.02 11.84 -5.46
C SER A 622 15.90 10.73 -4.86
N PRO A 623 16.02 9.57 -5.52
CA PRO A 623 16.91 8.49 -5.09
C PRO A 623 18.38 8.93 -4.91
N LEU A 624 18.79 10.02 -5.56
CA LEU A 624 20.13 10.59 -5.44
C LEU A 624 20.45 11.04 -4.02
N PHE A 625 19.47 11.50 -3.22
CA PHE A 625 19.68 11.82 -1.79
C PHE A 625 20.17 10.61 -0.99
N PHE A 626 19.80 9.40 -1.42
CA PHE A 626 20.21 8.15 -0.81
C PHE A 626 21.49 7.59 -1.43
N GLY A 627 22.10 8.27 -2.42
CA GLY A 627 23.22 7.74 -3.20
C GLY A 627 22.81 6.62 -4.16
N MET A 628 21.53 6.53 -4.52
CA MET A 628 21.00 5.55 -5.46
C MET A 628 20.76 6.16 -6.85
N HIS A 629 20.76 5.30 -7.87
CA HIS A 629 20.39 5.70 -9.21
C HIS A 629 18.88 6.04 -9.30
N PRO A 630 18.45 7.04 -10.10
CA PRO A 630 17.03 7.40 -10.26
C PRO A 630 16.09 6.24 -10.63
N ASN A 631 16.62 5.20 -11.27
CA ASN A 631 15.84 4.00 -11.61
C ASN A 631 15.29 3.27 -10.38
N ALA A 632 15.94 3.38 -9.21
CA ALA A 632 15.48 2.73 -7.98
C ALA A 632 14.06 3.14 -7.59
N GLU A 633 13.62 4.32 -8.04
CA GLU A 633 12.27 4.81 -7.80
C GLU A 633 11.19 4.13 -8.64
N ILE A 634 11.54 3.60 -9.82
CA ILE A 634 10.57 3.05 -10.77
C ILE A 634 9.87 1.84 -10.18
N ASP A 635 10.61 0.90 -9.60
CA ASP A 635 10.05 -0.37 -9.08
C ASP A 635 9.09 -0.13 -7.90
N PHE A 636 9.53 0.59 -6.86
CA PHE A 636 8.69 0.79 -5.69
C PHE A 636 7.43 1.62 -6.01
N ARG A 637 7.53 2.62 -6.88
CA ARG A 637 6.37 3.42 -7.28
C ARG A 637 5.43 2.67 -8.20
N THR A 638 5.95 1.80 -9.07
CA THR A 638 5.11 0.93 -9.90
C THR A 638 4.35 -0.05 -9.02
N LYS A 639 5.02 -0.68 -8.04
CA LYS A 639 4.35 -1.54 -7.04
C LYS A 639 3.29 -0.78 -6.25
N MET A 640 3.60 0.43 -5.78
CA MET A 640 2.62 1.28 -5.08
C MET A 640 1.42 1.62 -5.96
N CYS A 641 1.64 1.92 -7.25
CA CYS A 641 0.57 2.13 -8.23
C CYS A 641 -0.30 0.88 -8.38
N ASP A 642 0.33 -0.29 -8.59
CA ASP A 642 -0.40 -1.55 -8.75
C ASP A 642 -1.21 -1.89 -7.49
N THR A 643 -0.64 -1.74 -6.28
CA THR A 643 -1.39 -1.90 -5.01
C THR A 643 -2.57 -0.93 -4.88
N ILE A 644 -2.40 0.35 -5.26
CA ILE A 644 -3.50 1.32 -5.25
C ILE A 644 -4.64 0.83 -6.17
N PHE A 645 -4.34 0.40 -7.39
CA PHE A 645 -5.37 -0.03 -8.33
C PHE A 645 -5.98 -1.39 -7.99
N GLU A 646 -5.21 -2.33 -7.45
CA GLU A 646 -5.72 -3.60 -6.92
C GLU A 646 -6.73 -3.36 -5.80
N LEU A 647 -6.41 -2.49 -4.84
CA LEU A 647 -7.33 -2.13 -3.76
C LEU A 647 -8.57 -1.38 -4.29
N LEU A 648 -8.38 -0.44 -5.23
CA LEU A 648 -9.51 0.26 -5.86
C LEU A 648 -10.43 -0.69 -6.64
N GLN A 649 -9.88 -1.72 -7.28
CA GLN A 649 -10.66 -2.78 -7.95
C GLN A 649 -11.41 -3.64 -6.93
N LEU A 650 -10.76 -4.06 -5.85
CA LEU A 650 -11.34 -4.88 -4.80
C LEU A 650 -12.55 -4.20 -4.13
N ILE A 651 -12.50 -2.87 -4.01
CA ILE A 651 -13.57 -2.05 -3.46
C ILE A 651 -14.75 -1.89 -4.42
N GLN A 652 -14.57 -2.09 -5.73
CA GLN A 652 -15.69 -2.00 -6.66
C GLN A 652 -16.71 -3.09 -6.37
N PRO A 653 -18.03 -2.79 -6.46
CA PRO A 653 -19.04 -3.81 -6.32
C PRO A 653 -18.79 -4.92 -7.33
N LYS A 654 -18.58 -6.16 -6.86
CA LYS A 654 -18.50 -7.34 -7.72
C LYS A 654 -19.75 -7.35 -8.59
N ARG A 655 -19.58 -7.21 -9.91
CA ARG A 655 -20.71 -7.16 -10.86
C ARG A 655 -21.62 -8.36 -10.62
N SER A 656 -22.93 -8.14 -10.77
CA SER A 656 -23.89 -9.24 -10.80
C SER A 656 -23.49 -10.22 -11.92
N PRO A 657 -23.59 -11.54 -11.70
CA PRO A 657 -23.08 -12.58 -12.61
C PRO A 657 -23.74 -12.61 -14.01
N GLY A 658 -24.62 -11.67 -14.34
CA GLY A 658 -25.32 -11.57 -15.63
C GLY A 658 -24.64 -10.71 -16.70
N GLU A 659 -23.60 -9.94 -16.38
CA GLU A 659 -22.86 -9.08 -17.34
C GLU A 659 -21.43 -9.60 -17.61
N ALA A 660 -21.17 -10.88 -17.40
CA ALA A 660 -19.97 -11.55 -17.90
C ALA A 660 -20.20 -11.94 -19.37
N ALA A 661 -20.33 -10.94 -20.24
CA ALA A 661 -20.16 -11.18 -21.67
C ALA A 661 -18.65 -11.09 -21.96
N GLU A 662 -18.08 -12.23 -22.39
CA GLU A 662 -16.74 -12.42 -22.99
C GLU A 662 -15.53 -12.80 -22.11
N GLU A 663 -15.63 -12.84 -20.77
CA GLU A 663 -14.54 -13.44 -19.95
C GLU A 663 -14.78 -14.95 -19.78
N GLN A 664 -13.83 -15.79 -20.22
CA GLN A 664 -13.81 -17.23 -19.93
C GLN A 664 -14.01 -17.43 -18.42
N SER A 665 -14.80 -18.44 -18.01
CA SER A 665 -14.94 -18.71 -16.58
C SER A 665 -13.55 -19.03 -15.99
N PRO A 666 -13.23 -18.58 -14.75
CA PRO A 666 -11.92 -18.83 -14.14
C PRO A 666 -11.54 -20.32 -14.16
N MET A 667 -12.55 -21.18 -14.03
CA MET A 667 -12.40 -22.63 -14.08
C MET A 667 -12.05 -23.16 -15.48
N ALA A 668 -12.62 -22.57 -16.54
CA ALA A 668 -12.25 -22.93 -17.92
C ALA A 668 -10.83 -22.47 -18.27
N ALA A 669 -10.43 -21.26 -17.83
CA ALA A 669 -9.05 -20.78 -18.01
C ALA A 669 -8.04 -21.67 -17.26
N ALA A 670 -8.39 -22.12 -16.05
CA ALA A 670 -7.57 -23.07 -15.30
C ALA A 670 -7.44 -24.43 -16.00
N GLU A 671 -8.52 -24.95 -16.61
CA GLU A 671 -8.49 -26.20 -17.36
C GLU A 671 -7.62 -26.10 -18.63
N GLU A 672 -7.73 -25.00 -19.38
CA GLU A 672 -6.90 -24.74 -20.56
C GLU A 672 -5.42 -24.68 -20.18
N MET A 673 -5.08 -23.91 -19.14
CA MET A 673 -3.71 -23.78 -18.64
C MET A 673 -3.17 -25.11 -18.09
N CYS A 674 -4.01 -25.90 -17.41
CA CYS A 674 -3.66 -27.23 -16.91
C CYS A 674 -3.23 -28.17 -18.05
N ASN A 675 -4.00 -28.20 -19.14
CA ASN A 675 -3.69 -29.03 -20.30
C ASN A 675 -2.40 -28.55 -21.01
N GLU A 676 -2.23 -27.24 -21.19
CA GLU A 676 -1.02 -26.65 -21.79
C GLU A 676 0.25 -27.04 -21.00
N ILE A 677 0.22 -26.93 -19.67
CA ILE A 677 1.37 -27.31 -18.81
C ILE A 677 1.61 -28.81 -18.84
N LEU A 678 0.54 -29.62 -18.78
CA LEU A 678 0.66 -31.07 -18.83
C LEU A 678 1.34 -31.53 -20.12
N ASP A 679 0.97 -30.96 -21.27
CA ASP A 679 1.55 -31.33 -22.56
C ASP A 679 3.04 -30.99 -22.64
N GLU A 680 3.48 -29.87 -22.06
CA GLU A 680 4.91 -29.48 -22.05
C GLU A 680 5.76 -30.30 -21.07
N VAL A 681 5.23 -30.63 -19.88
CA VAL A 681 6.03 -31.17 -18.77
C VAL A 681 6.01 -32.71 -18.72
N ARG A 682 5.03 -33.36 -19.34
CA ARG A 682 4.82 -34.82 -19.25
C ARG A 682 5.97 -35.67 -19.78
N GLU A 683 6.70 -35.19 -20.78
CA GLU A 683 7.79 -35.94 -21.41
C GLU A 683 9.17 -35.70 -20.75
N VAL A 684 9.28 -34.70 -19.86
CA VAL A 684 10.54 -34.36 -19.22
C VAL A 684 10.90 -35.42 -18.17
N ARG A 685 11.93 -36.22 -18.45
CA ARG A 685 12.47 -37.20 -17.50
C ARG A 685 13.96 -37.44 -17.72
N PHE A 686 14.76 -37.15 -16.70
CA PHE A 686 16.20 -37.42 -16.71
C PHE A 686 16.48 -38.76 -16.03
N ASN A 687 16.97 -39.77 -16.77
CA ASN A 687 17.34 -41.04 -16.17
C ASN A 687 18.75 -40.98 -15.57
N VAL A 688 18.84 -40.57 -14.30
CA VAL A 688 20.12 -40.40 -13.58
C VAL A 688 20.88 -41.72 -13.43
N GLU A 689 20.20 -42.86 -13.36
CA GLU A 689 20.84 -44.18 -13.29
C GLU A 689 21.56 -44.53 -14.60
N GLU A 690 20.94 -44.24 -15.74
CA GLU A 690 21.56 -44.44 -17.07
C GLU A 690 22.75 -43.51 -17.28
N ILE A 691 22.61 -42.23 -16.92
CA ILE A 691 23.70 -41.24 -17.01
C ILE A 691 24.88 -41.67 -16.13
N SER A 692 24.61 -42.13 -14.91
CA SER A 692 25.63 -42.62 -13.98
C SER A 692 26.32 -43.89 -14.50
N ALA A 693 25.59 -44.77 -15.20
CA ALA A 693 26.14 -45.99 -15.79
C ALA A 693 27.05 -45.72 -17.00
N GLN A 694 26.88 -44.59 -17.70
CA GLN A 694 27.74 -44.17 -18.81
C GLN A 694 29.09 -43.60 -18.34
N LEU A 695 29.21 -43.21 -17.07
CA LEU A 695 30.42 -42.64 -16.47
C LEU A 695 31.21 -43.69 -15.67
N SER A 696 32.51 -43.84 -15.96
CA SER A 696 33.40 -44.64 -15.10
C SER A 696 33.64 -43.97 -13.73
N GLU A 697 34.10 -44.72 -12.73
CA GLU A 697 34.37 -44.19 -11.38
C GLU A 697 35.39 -43.05 -11.37
N GLU A 698 36.37 -43.05 -12.29
CA GLU A 698 37.39 -42.00 -12.40
C GLU A 698 36.87 -40.72 -13.10
N GLU A 699 35.83 -40.84 -13.93
CA GLU A 699 35.20 -39.72 -14.65
C GLU A 699 34.11 -39.02 -13.83
N ARG A 700 33.72 -39.57 -12.68
CA ARG A 700 32.75 -38.97 -11.74
C ARG A 700 33.42 -37.86 -10.93
N GLY A 701 33.59 -36.71 -11.57
CA GLY A 701 34.11 -35.50 -10.94
C GLY A 701 33.06 -34.69 -10.18
N PRO A 702 33.47 -33.64 -9.44
CA PRO A 702 32.57 -32.72 -8.74
C PRO A 702 31.46 -32.12 -9.61
N TYR A 703 31.76 -31.76 -10.86
CA TYR A 703 30.78 -31.17 -11.78
C TYR A 703 29.69 -32.16 -12.20
N GLN A 704 30.06 -33.43 -12.44
CA GLN A 704 29.13 -34.50 -12.77
C GLN A 704 28.16 -34.79 -11.61
N PHE A 705 28.64 -34.75 -10.36
CA PHE A 705 27.77 -34.88 -9.18
C PHE A 705 26.75 -33.76 -9.07
N VAL A 706 27.16 -32.51 -9.33
CA VAL A 706 26.23 -31.37 -9.35
C VAL A 706 25.18 -31.58 -10.43
N MET A 707 25.56 -31.94 -11.65
CA MET A 707 24.61 -32.21 -12.74
C MET A 707 23.60 -33.30 -12.38
N MET A 708 24.04 -34.42 -11.81
CA MET A 708 23.14 -35.50 -11.39
C MET A 708 22.16 -35.05 -10.31
N GLN A 709 22.64 -34.29 -9.31
CA GLN A 709 21.79 -33.72 -8.27
C GLN A 709 20.73 -32.76 -8.86
N GLU A 710 21.13 -31.93 -9.81
CA GLU A 710 20.23 -31.00 -10.50
C GLU A 710 19.14 -31.74 -11.31
N CYS A 711 19.51 -32.85 -11.97
CA CYS A 711 18.56 -33.73 -12.66
C CYS A 711 17.55 -34.36 -11.69
N ASP A 712 18.00 -34.84 -10.53
CA ASP A 712 17.12 -35.41 -9.49
C ASP A 712 16.15 -34.37 -8.94
N CYS A 713 16.62 -33.15 -8.65
CA CYS A 713 15.76 -32.05 -8.22
C CYS A 713 14.69 -31.71 -9.28
N MET A 714 15.09 -31.64 -10.56
CA MET A 714 14.16 -31.39 -11.66
C MET A 714 13.11 -32.51 -11.79
N ASN A 715 13.54 -33.77 -11.72
CA ASN A 715 12.63 -34.91 -11.76
C ASN A 715 11.59 -34.87 -10.63
N CYS A 716 12.01 -34.56 -9.39
CA CYS A 716 11.10 -34.43 -8.25
C CYS A 716 10.04 -33.34 -8.48
N LEU A 717 10.44 -32.17 -8.99
CA LEU A 717 9.52 -31.07 -9.30
C LEU A 717 8.51 -31.49 -10.38
N VAL A 718 9.02 -32.00 -11.51
CA VAL A 718 8.22 -32.41 -12.67
C VAL A 718 7.23 -33.52 -12.31
N GLN A 719 7.64 -34.51 -11.51
CA GLN A 719 6.76 -35.59 -11.07
C GLN A 719 5.59 -35.09 -10.22
N GLU A 720 5.84 -34.17 -9.28
CA GLU A 720 4.77 -33.57 -8.46
C GLU A 720 3.85 -32.66 -9.27
N MET A 721 4.38 -31.91 -10.25
CA MET A 721 3.56 -31.15 -11.20
C MET A 721 2.63 -32.05 -11.99
N VAL A 722 3.17 -33.12 -12.61
CA VAL A 722 2.40 -34.07 -13.41
C VAL A 722 1.35 -34.78 -12.54
N ARG A 723 1.69 -35.18 -11.31
CA ARG A 723 0.74 -35.80 -10.37
C ARG A 723 -0.43 -34.86 -10.05
N GLY A 724 -0.14 -33.64 -9.60
CA GLY A 724 -1.17 -32.66 -9.21
C GLY A 724 -2.05 -32.21 -10.36
N LEU A 725 -1.48 -32.01 -11.56
CA LEU A 725 -2.24 -31.62 -12.75
C LEU A 725 -3.14 -32.75 -13.27
N ASN A 726 -2.69 -34.01 -13.24
CA ASN A 726 -3.54 -35.15 -13.60
C ASN A 726 -4.71 -35.31 -12.62
N GLU A 727 -4.47 -35.17 -11.31
CA GLU A 727 -5.51 -35.17 -10.28
C GLU A 727 -6.53 -34.05 -10.50
N LEU A 728 -6.06 -32.83 -10.83
CA LEU A 728 -6.94 -31.70 -11.15
C LEU A 728 -7.76 -31.94 -12.43
N GLN A 729 -7.17 -32.55 -13.47
CA GLN A 729 -7.87 -32.88 -14.71
C GLN A 729 -9.03 -33.87 -14.46
N LEU A 730 -8.83 -34.85 -13.57
CA LEU A 730 -9.90 -35.76 -13.12
C LEU A 730 -10.97 -35.03 -12.30
N GLY A 731 -10.56 -34.02 -11.52
CA GLY A 731 -11.47 -33.10 -10.82
C GLY A 731 -12.37 -32.31 -11.77
N PHE A 732 -11.81 -31.72 -12.83
CA PHE A 732 -12.57 -31.01 -13.86
C PHE A 732 -13.56 -31.93 -14.61
N LYS A 733 -13.19 -33.19 -14.87
CA LYS A 733 -14.08 -34.21 -15.46
C LYS A 733 -15.17 -34.70 -14.51
N GLY A 734 -15.11 -34.35 -13.22
CA GLY A 734 -16.05 -34.82 -12.19
C GLY A 734 -15.84 -36.27 -11.76
N GLU A 735 -14.71 -36.89 -12.13
CA GLU A 735 -14.35 -38.25 -11.74
C GLU A 735 -13.77 -38.29 -10.32
N LEU A 736 -13.14 -37.19 -9.87
CA LEU A 736 -12.71 -36.95 -8.50
C LEU A 736 -13.47 -35.76 -7.91
N THR A 737 -13.77 -35.84 -6.61
CA THR A 737 -14.30 -34.68 -5.86
C THR A 737 -13.19 -33.66 -5.65
N MET A 738 -13.46 -32.39 -5.98
CA MET A 738 -12.51 -31.29 -5.74
C MET A 738 -12.10 -31.24 -4.27
N SER A 739 -10.79 -31.32 -4.05
CA SER A 739 -10.17 -31.12 -2.75
C SER A 739 -9.67 -29.69 -2.62
N GLU A 740 -9.44 -29.23 -1.38
CA GLU A 740 -8.85 -27.90 -1.12
C GLU A 740 -7.53 -27.70 -1.89
N HIS A 741 -6.72 -28.75 -2.03
CA HIS A 741 -5.47 -28.69 -2.78
C HIS A 741 -5.70 -28.46 -4.29
N MET A 742 -6.71 -29.10 -4.86
CA MET A 742 -7.10 -28.91 -6.27
C MET A 742 -7.71 -27.53 -6.50
N GLU A 743 -8.50 -27.02 -5.55
CA GLU A 743 -9.07 -25.68 -5.60
C GLU A 743 -7.98 -24.61 -5.59
N GLN A 744 -7.01 -24.72 -4.67
CA GLN A 744 -5.84 -23.83 -4.64
C GLN A 744 -5.01 -23.89 -5.93
N LEU A 745 -4.86 -25.08 -6.53
CA LEU A 745 -4.17 -25.22 -7.81
C LEU A 745 -4.95 -24.55 -8.94
N ALA A 746 -6.25 -24.80 -9.03
CA ALA A 746 -7.11 -24.23 -10.06
C ALA A 746 -7.15 -22.69 -9.95
N GLU A 747 -7.26 -22.16 -8.73
CA GLU A 747 -7.21 -20.72 -8.46
C GLU A 747 -5.86 -20.14 -8.92
N ALA A 748 -4.73 -20.73 -8.50
CA ALA A 748 -3.40 -20.27 -8.91
C ALA A 748 -3.20 -20.29 -10.43
N LEU A 749 -3.66 -21.35 -11.12
CA LEU A 749 -3.60 -21.45 -12.58
C LEU A 749 -4.47 -20.38 -13.27
N SER A 750 -5.66 -20.10 -12.72
CA SER A 750 -6.56 -19.07 -13.23
C SER A 750 -5.99 -17.65 -13.05
N GLU A 751 -5.32 -17.40 -11.92
CA GLU A 751 -4.72 -16.11 -11.58
C GLU A 751 -3.30 -15.92 -12.18
N GLN A 752 -2.77 -16.92 -12.90
CA GLN A 752 -1.41 -16.92 -13.46
C GLN A 752 -0.30 -16.79 -12.40
N ILE A 753 -0.56 -17.33 -11.20
CA ILE A 753 0.35 -17.34 -10.05
C ILE A 753 0.98 -18.74 -9.90
N LEU A 754 2.21 -18.79 -9.37
CA LEU A 754 2.89 -20.04 -9.06
C LEU A 754 2.28 -20.74 -7.83
N PRO A 755 1.87 -22.01 -7.95
CA PRO A 755 1.41 -22.81 -6.81
C PRO A 755 2.48 -22.97 -5.72
N VAL A 756 2.07 -22.90 -4.46
CA VAL A 756 2.98 -22.85 -3.29
C VAL A 756 3.92 -24.07 -3.22
N TRP A 757 3.45 -25.26 -3.59
CA TRP A 757 4.27 -26.47 -3.55
C TRP A 757 5.28 -26.54 -4.70
N TRP A 758 4.97 -26.00 -5.88
CA TRP A 758 5.95 -25.86 -6.95
C TRP A 758 7.08 -24.92 -6.53
N VAL A 759 6.76 -23.86 -5.78
CA VAL A 759 7.79 -22.96 -5.22
C VAL A 759 8.66 -23.65 -4.17
N LYS A 760 8.08 -24.53 -3.34
CA LYS A 760 8.82 -25.26 -2.29
C LYS A 760 9.81 -26.29 -2.85
N LEU A 761 9.42 -26.99 -3.92
CA LEU A 761 10.26 -28.01 -4.59
C LEU A 761 11.13 -27.39 -5.69
N GLY A 762 10.71 -26.26 -6.22
CA GLY A 762 11.31 -25.56 -7.34
C GLY A 762 12.50 -24.69 -6.95
N PHE A 763 13.02 -24.00 -7.97
CA PHE A 763 14.03 -22.96 -7.80
C PHE A 763 13.36 -21.63 -7.36
N PRO A 764 14.07 -20.78 -6.60
CA PRO A 764 13.58 -19.46 -6.24
C PRO A 764 13.29 -18.62 -7.49
N SER A 765 12.06 -18.12 -7.63
CA SER A 765 11.67 -17.24 -8.73
C SER A 765 10.60 -16.24 -8.29
N THR A 766 10.54 -15.11 -9.00
CA THR A 766 9.51 -14.06 -8.84
C THR A 766 8.66 -13.90 -10.10
N ARG A 767 8.81 -14.81 -11.07
CA ARG A 767 8.11 -14.78 -12.36
C ARG A 767 6.63 -15.14 -12.22
N PRO A 768 5.74 -14.55 -13.05
CA PRO A 768 4.39 -15.08 -13.23
C PRO A 768 4.45 -16.46 -13.91
N LEU A 769 3.36 -17.23 -13.79
CA LEU A 769 3.30 -18.64 -14.21
C LEU A 769 3.81 -18.88 -15.64
N ARG A 770 3.33 -18.14 -16.65
CA ARG A 770 3.77 -18.31 -18.05
C ARG A 770 5.26 -18.02 -18.26
N SER A 771 5.79 -16.93 -17.69
CA SER A 771 7.22 -16.59 -17.76
C SER A 771 8.08 -17.64 -17.03
N TRP A 772 7.55 -18.19 -15.93
CA TRP A 772 8.20 -19.27 -15.19
C TRP A 772 8.27 -20.58 -15.97
N LEU A 773 7.21 -20.96 -16.71
CA LEU A 773 7.21 -22.17 -17.54
C LEU A 773 8.23 -22.10 -18.68
N VAL A 774 8.36 -20.94 -19.34
CA VAL A 774 9.43 -20.71 -20.33
C VAL A 774 10.80 -20.87 -19.69
N ASN A 775 11.01 -20.33 -18.48
CA ASN A 775 12.26 -20.50 -17.75
C ASN A 775 12.50 -21.97 -17.36
N LEU A 776 11.47 -22.70 -16.92
CA LEU A 776 11.56 -24.13 -16.61
C LEU A 776 12.00 -24.94 -17.85
N LYS A 777 11.42 -24.65 -19.02
CA LYS A 777 11.78 -25.27 -20.29
C LYS A 777 13.24 -24.99 -20.67
N ASP A 778 13.68 -23.75 -20.52
CA ASP A 778 15.07 -23.34 -20.74
C ASP A 778 16.07 -24.02 -19.80
N ARG A 779 15.64 -24.35 -18.56
CA ARG A 779 16.43 -25.12 -17.59
C ARG A 779 16.50 -26.59 -17.98
N CYS A 780 15.37 -27.18 -18.38
CA CYS A 780 15.33 -28.55 -18.87
C CYS A 780 16.27 -28.72 -20.07
N ALA A 781 16.21 -27.81 -21.05
CA ALA A 781 17.09 -27.81 -22.21
C ALA A 781 18.59 -27.78 -21.84
N GLN A 782 18.98 -26.97 -20.84
CA GLN A 782 20.38 -26.96 -20.37
C GLN A 782 20.79 -28.30 -19.73
N LEU A 783 19.91 -28.93 -18.96
CA LEU A 783 20.18 -30.24 -18.35
C LEU A 783 20.17 -31.36 -19.39
N GLU A 784 19.33 -31.27 -20.42
CA GLU A 784 19.31 -32.19 -21.57
C GLU A 784 20.63 -32.10 -22.34
N ASP A 785 21.09 -30.89 -22.68
CA ASP A 785 22.38 -30.68 -23.35
C ASP A 785 23.56 -31.20 -22.52
N TRP A 786 23.54 -30.99 -21.19
CA TRP A 786 24.61 -31.46 -20.31
C TRP A 786 24.57 -32.99 -20.10
N SER A 787 23.37 -33.58 -20.00
CA SER A 787 23.20 -35.03 -19.83
C SER A 787 23.47 -35.82 -21.11
N ALA A 788 23.36 -35.21 -22.29
CA ALA A 788 23.68 -35.83 -23.57
C ALA A 788 25.19 -36.12 -23.74
N GLU A 789 26.06 -35.23 -23.21
CA GLU A 789 27.52 -35.40 -23.20
C GLU A 789 28.07 -35.33 -21.75
N PRO A 790 27.81 -36.34 -20.90
CA PRO A 790 28.03 -36.24 -19.45
C PRO A 790 29.51 -36.15 -19.05
N ILE A 791 30.43 -36.56 -19.93
CA ILE A 791 31.88 -36.53 -19.71
C ILE A 791 32.41 -35.09 -19.76
N HIS A 792 31.84 -34.24 -20.62
CA HIS A 792 32.35 -32.90 -20.85
C HIS A 792 31.45 -31.84 -20.24
N ILE A 793 32.06 -30.91 -19.49
CA ILE A 793 31.34 -29.74 -18.97
C ILE A 793 31.01 -28.83 -20.16
N PRO A 794 29.79 -28.26 -20.24
CA PRO A 794 29.45 -27.26 -21.23
C PRO A 794 30.47 -26.11 -21.23
N LYS A 795 30.83 -25.60 -22.42
CA LYS A 795 31.83 -24.53 -22.55
C LYS A 795 31.50 -23.29 -21.71
N VAL A 796 30.22 -23.00 -21.58
CA VAL A 796 29.66 -21.94 -20.76
C VAL A 796 28.43 -22.51 -20.06
N VAL A 797 28.39 -22.40 -18.73
CA VAL A 797 27.24 -22.86 -17.92
C VAL A 797 26.42 -21.65 -17.52
N ASP A 798 25.10 -21.68 -17.78
CA ASP A 798 24.21 -20.67 -17.24
C ASP A 798 23.87 -21.02 -15.80
N VAL A 799 24.46 -20.30 -14.84
CA VAL A 799 24.21 -20.56 -13.41
C VAL A 799 22.84 -20.10 -12.97
N SER A 800 22.18 -19.21 -13.71
CA SER A 800 20.80 -18.83 -13.40
C SER A 800 19.84 -19.99 -13.57
N LYS A 801 20.19 -20.96 -14.43
CA LYS A 801 19.37 -22.12 -14.77
C LYS A 801 19.55 -23.31 -13.83
N LEU A 802 20.47 -23.24 -12.88
CA LEU A 802 20.64 -24.27 -11.84
C LEU A 802 19.67 -24.04 -10.68
N PHE A 803 19.22 -25.09 -10.01
CA PHE A 803 18.50 -25.04 -8.73
C PHE A 803 19.43 -24.58 -7.62
N ASN A 804 20.66 -25.11 -7.57
CA ASN A 804 21.66 -24.76 -6.57
C ASN A 804 22.97 -24.29 -7.22
N PRO A 805 23.05 -22.99 -7.59
CA PRO A 805 24.28 -22.40 -8.13
C PRO A 805 25.49 -22.50 -7.18
N GLN A 806 25.26 -22.56 -5.86
CA GLN A 806 26.32 -22.65 -4.87
C GLN A 806 27.03 -24.02 -4.90
N SER A 807 26.29 -25.09 -5.20
CA SER A 807 26.88 -26.41 -5.44
C SER A 807 27.86 -26.40 -6.61
N PHE A 808 27.50 -25.73 -7.72
CA PHE A 808 28.38 -25.58 -8.88
C PHE A 808 29.64 -24.77 -8.55
N LEU A 809 29.51 -23.65 -7.83
CA LEU A 809 30.67 -22.87 -7.39
C LEU A 809 31.57 -23.65 -6.42
N THR A 810 30.99 -24.52 -5.61
CA THR A 810 31.75 -25.42 -4.72
C THR A 810 32.49 -26.49 -5.51
N ALA A 811 31.90 -27.02 -6.59
CA ALA A 811 32.59 -27.92 -7.51
C ALA A 811 33.82 -27.27 -8.15
N ILE A 812 33.75 -25.99 -8.53
CA ILE A 812 34.92 -25.21 -9.01
C ILE A 812 36.04 -25.21 -7.95
N LYS A 813 35.70 -24.97 -6.68
CA LYS A 813 36.68 -25.01 -5.58
C LYS A 813 37.27 -26.41 -5.38
N GLN A 814 36.46 -27.45 -5.47
CA GLN A 814 36.91 -28.85 -5.30
C GLN A 814 37.87 -29.27 -6.40
N VAL A 815 37.59 -28.92 -7.66
CA VAL A 815 38.50 -29.21 -8.78
C VAL A 815 39.81 -28.43 -8.65
N CYS A 816 39.76 -27.16 -8.23
CA CYS A 816 40.96 -26.39 -7.95
C CYS A 816 41.77 -27.01 -6.79
N CYS A 817 41.11 -27.38 -5.70
CA CYS A 817 41.69 -28.08 -4.54
C CYS A 817 42.43 -29.36 -4.96
N GLN A 818 41.82 -30.19 -5.81
CA GLN A 818 42.45 -31.41 -6.34
C GLN A 818 43.67 -31.12 -7.23
N SER A 819 43.63 -30.04 -8.02
CA SER A 819 44.74 -29.68 -8.92
C SER A 819 45.92 -29.00 -8.22
N VAL A 820 45.66 -28.20 -7.17
CA VAL A 820 46.68 -27.37 -6.47
C VAL A 820 47.07 -27.97 -5.11
N ASN A 821 46.39 -29.02 -4.63
CA ASN A 821 46.57 -29.64 -3.30
C ASN A 821 46.51 -28.63 -2.14
N LEU A 822 45.44 -27.84 -2.07
CA LEU A 822 45.18 -26.86 -1.00
C LEU A 822 43.94 -27.22 -0.19
N GLU A 823 43.85 -26.75 1.06
CA GLU A 823 42.66 -26.90 1.90
C GLU A 823 41.46 -26.15 1.29
N LEU A 824 40.31 -26.83 1.15
CA LEU A 824 39.09 -26.28 0.54
C LEU A 824 38.61 -25.00 1.23
N ASP A 825 38.73 -24.93 2.55
CA ASP A 825 38.24 -23.81 3.37
C ASP A 825 39.00 -22.51 3.11
N ARG A 826 40.25 -22.59 2.63
CA ARG A 826 41.06 -21.40 2.30
C ARG A 826 40.78 -20.86 0.89
N LEU A 827 40.02 -21.60 0.08
CA LEU A 827 39.73 -21.23 -1.30
C LEU A 827 38.46 -20.39 -1.39
N HIS A 828 38.59 -19.22 -2.03
CA HIS A 828 37.48 -18.34 -2.37
C HIS A 828 37.28 -18.30 -3.89
N VAL A 829 36.04 -18.07 -4.31
CA VAL A 829 35.73 -17.86 -5.72
C VAL A 829 36.06 -16.41 -6.08
N PHE A 830 36.85 -16.25 -7.12
CA PHE A 830 37.16 -15.00 -7.79
C PHE A 830 36.46 -14.95 -9.13
N THR A 831 35.98 -13.77 -9.47
CA THR A 831 35.27 -13.51 -10.73
C THR A 831 36.09 -12.56 -11.60
N GLU A 832 36.23 -12.93 -12.87
CA GLU A 832 36.86 -12.09 -13.89
C GLU A 832 35.88 -11.94 -15.05
N VAL A 833 35.33 -10.73 -15.19
CA VAL A 833 34.42 -10.40 -16.29
C VAL A 833 35.20 -10.36 -17.60
N THR A 834 34.74 -11.11 -18.60
CA THR A 834 35.35 -11.12 -19.94
C THR A 834 34.72 -10.06 -20.85
N LYS A 835 35.33 -9.80 -22.02
CA LYS A 835 34.75 -8.89 -23.03
C LYS A 835 33.69 -9.56 -23.93
N ARG A 836 33.40 -10.85 -23.73
CA ARG A 836 32.51 -11.64 -24.58
C ARG A 836 31.09 -11.55 -24.04
N LEU A 837 30.18 -10.94 -24.81
CA LEU A 837 28.77 -10.81 -24.44
C LEU A 837 28.00 -12.11 -24.66
N ASP A 838 28.22 -12.78 -25.80
CA ASP A 838 27.49 -13.99 -26.16
C ASP A 838 28.24 -15.27 -25.75
N PRO A 839 27.53 -16.28 -25.19
CA PRO A 839 28.11 -17.58 -24.85
C PRO A 839 28.75 -18.28 -26.06
N LYS A 840 28.18 -18.08 -27.27
CA LYS A 840 28.63 -18.70 -28.52
C LYS A 840 29.99 -18.19 -29.00
N MET A 841 30.47 -17.05 -28.49
CA MET A 841 31.79 -16.49 -28.82
C MET A 841 32.94 -17.13 -28.01
N VAL A 842 32.65 -18.14 -27.19
CA VAL A 842 33.63 -18.87 -26.38
C VAL A 842 34.05 -20.16 -27.08
N ASP A 843 35.22 -20.13 -27.71
CA ASP A 843 35.70 -21.27 -28.53
C ASP A 843 36.27 -22.44 -27.70
N SER A 844 36.84 -22.16 -26.52
CA SER A 844 37.56 -23.11 -25.68
C SER A 844 37.09 -23.10 -24.22
N LEU A 845 37.27 -24.22 -23.52
CA LEU A 845 37.09 -24.32 -22.07
C LEU A 845 38.02 -23.35 -21.32
N ALA A 846 37.62 -22.96 -20.12
CA ALA A 846 38.44 -22.13 -19.24
C ALA A 846 39.72 -22.87 -18.83
N ARG A 847 40.87 -22.18 -18.81
CA ARG A 847 42.15 -22.76 -18.36
C ARG A 847 42.16 -23.05 -16.86
N GLU A 848 41.51 -22.17 -16.10
CA GLU A 848 41.34 -22.26 -14.66
C GLU A 848 39.90 -21.85 -14.34
N GLY A 849 39.16 -22.72 -13.65
CA GLY A 849 37.77 -22.49 -13.29
C GLY A 849 36.76 -22.85 -14.38
N ALA A 850 35.66 -22.10 -14.45
CA ALA A 850 34.58 -22.30 -15.43
C ALA A 850 34.00 -20.97 -15.92
N TYR A 851 33.60 -20.92 -17.20
CA TYR A 851 32.87 -19.79 -17.77
C TYR A 851 31.39 -19.88 -17.43
N VAL A 852 30.84 -18.77 -16.95
CA VAL A 852 29.48 -18.67 -16.43
C VAL A 852 28.72 -17.51 -17.08
N THR A 853 27.42 -17.73 -17.33
CA THR A 853 26.46 -16.71 -17.79
C THR A 853 25.18 -16.70 -16.94
N GLY A 854 24.26 -15.79 -17.25
CA GLY A 854 22.99 -15.64 -16.54
C GLY A 854 23.07 -14.72 -15.32
N MET A 855 23.98 -13.75 -15.33
CA MET A 855 24.10 -12.77 -14.27
C MET A 855 23.63 -11.40 -14.78
N TYR A 856 22.77 -10.74 -14.00
CA TYR A 856 22.27 -9.40 -14.29
C TYR A 856 22.70 -8.45 -13.17
N LEU A 857 23.18 -7.26 -13.51
CA LEU A 857 23.46 -6.20 -12.55
C LEU A 857 22.20 -5.38 -12.30
N GLU A 858 21.89 -5.20 -11.02
CA GLU A 858 20.85 -4.31 -10.54
C GLU A 858 21.49 -3.00 -10.03
N GLY A 859 20.96 -1.85 -10.46
CA GLY A 859 21.42 -0.53 -9.98
C GLY A 859 22.73 0.01 -10.58
N ALA A 860 23.39 -0.77 -11.43
CA ALA A 860 24.54 -0.34 -12.22
C ALA A 860 24.56 -1.04 -13.60
N ARG A 861 25.46 -0.58 -14.48
CA ARG A 861 25.79 -1.25 -15.74
C ARG A 861 27.25 -1.66 -15.81
N TRP A 862 27.52 -2.67 -16.63
CA TRP A 862 28.88 -3.02 -17.02
C TRP A 862 29.23 -2.41 -18.38
N ASP A 863 30.26 -1.57 -18.43
CA ASP A 863 30.81 -1.13 -19.71
C ASP A 863 31.83 -2.16 -20.21
N ALA A 864 31.48 -2.88 -21.29
CA ALA A 864 32.36 -3.88 -21.92
C ALA A 864 33.63 -3.25 -22.53
N ASN A 865 33.59 -1.97 -22.92
CA ASN A 865 34.75 -1.28 -23.50
C ASN A 865 35.76 -0.87 -22.43
N ALA A 866 35.30 -0.19 -21.37
CA ALA A 866 36.15 0.20 -20.24
C ALA A 866 36.44 -0.95 -19.26
N ASN A 867 35.70 -2.05 -19.33
CA ASN A 867 35.78 -3.20 -18.44
C ASN A 867 35.65 -2.83 -16.95
N CYS A 868 34.67 -1.97 -16.64
CA CYS A 868 34.37 -1.49 -15.30
C CYS A 868 32.88 -1.18 -15.11
N LEU A 869 32.47 -1.06 -13.85
CA LEU A 869 31.16 -0.56 -13.47
C LEU A 869 30.96 0.90 -13.87
N GLU A 870 29.74 1.21 -14.30
CA GLU A 870 29.25 2.53 -14.66
C GLU A 870 27.78 2.66 -14.25
N ASP A 871 27.25 3.89 -14.19
CA ASP A 871 25.85 4.13 -13.83
C ASP A 871 24.89 3.54 -14.88
N SER A 872 23.76 3.00 -14.40
CA SER A 872 22.71 2.45 -15.25
C SER A 872 22.19 3.49 -16.25
N ARG A 873 21.67 3.02 -17.38
CA ARG A 873 20.93 3.93 -18.27
C ARG A 873 19.56 4.21 -17.65
N PRO A 874 18.98 5.40 -17.86
CA PRO A 874 17.63 5.69 -17.39
C PRO A 874 16.65 4.58 -17.82
N LYS A 875 15.88 4.07 -16.86
CA LYS A 875 14.86 3.01 -17.00
C LYS A 875 15.36 1.61 -17.34
N ASP A 876 16.67 1.42 -17.39
CA ASP A 876 17.27 0.09 -17.50
C ASP A 876 17.62 -0.40 -16.08
N MET A 877 16.71 -1.20 -15.50
CA MET A 877 16.84 -1.69 -14.12
C MET A 877 17.91 -2.78 -14.00
N PHE A 878 17.92 -3.69 -14.97
CA PHE A 878 18.75 -4.89 -14.96
C PHE A 878 19.59 -4.93 -16.23
N THR A 879 20.91 -4.91 -16.08
CA THR A 879 21.81 -5.01 -17.23
C THR A 879 22.50 -6.36 -17.25
N ARG A 880 22.49 -7.03 -18.40
CA ARG A 880 23.13 -8.34 -18.55
C ARG A 880 24.65 -8.21 -18.45
N LEU A 881 25.27 -9.02 -17.59
CA LEU A 881 26.72 -9.15 -17.53
C LEU A 881 27.24 -10.00 -18.71
N PRO A 882 28.43 -9.66 -19.25
CA PRO A 882 29.16 -10.55 -20.16
C PRO A 882 29.48 -11.90 -19.51
N VAL A 883 30.03 -12.83 -20.29
CA VAL A 883 30.54 -14.10 -19.76
C VAL A 883 31.58 -13.83 -18.67
N ILE A 884 31.41 -14.44 -17.50
CA ILE A 884 32.31 -14.30 -16.34
C ILE A 884 33.12 -15.58 -16.19
N ASN A 885 34.42 -15.45 -15.97
CA ASN A 885 35.24 -16.57 -15.54
C ASN A 885 35.24 -16.67 -14.02
N CYS A 886 34.72 -17.77 -13.48
CA CYS A 886 34.73 -18.06 -12.05
C CYS A 886 35.91 -19.01 -11.75
N LYS A 887 36.90 -18.54 -11.01
CA LYS A 887 38.08 -19.33 -10.62
C LYS A 887 38.25 -19.37 -9.11
N ALA A 888 38.84 -20.43 -8.57
CA ALA A 888 39.13 -20.53 -7.14
C ALA A 888 40.59 -20.17 -6.83
N GLY A 889 40.83 -19.43 -5.75
CA GLY A 889 42.18 -19.06 -5.31
C GLY A 889 42.23 -18.68 -3.82
N LEU A 890 43.43 -18.38 -3.32
CA LEU A 890 43.64 -17.92 -1.94
C LEU A 890 43.22 -16.45 -1.77
N GLN A 891 42.61 -16.12 -0.63
CA GLN A 891 42.29 -14.74 -0.28
C GLN A 891 43.58 -13.93 -0.14
N GLN A 892 43.72 -12.86 -0.93
CA GLN A 892 44.81 -11.90 -0.75
C GLN A 892 44.45 -10.98 0.43
N GLU A 893 45.38 -10.80 1.39
CA GLU A 893 45.16 -9.97 2.59
C GLU A 893 44.94 -8.47 2.28
N LYS A 894 45.27 -8.02 1.07
CA LYS A 894 45.03 -6.63 0.63
C LYS A 894 43.84 -6.60 -0.33
N GLU A 895 42.76 -5.95 0.10
CA GLU A 895 41.66 -5.59 -0.81
C GLU A 895 42.16 -4.61 -1.87
N ASP A 896 42.03 -4.97 -3.14
CA ASP A 896 42.32 -4.07 -4.25
C ASP A 896 41.37 -2.88 -4.21
N LYS A 897 41.91 -1.67 -4.03
CA LYS A 897 41.14 -0.41 -3.92
C LYS A 897 40.19 -0.14 -5.11
N ASN A 898 40.43 -0.78 -6.25
CA ASN A 898 39.65 -0.62 -7.50
C ASN A 898 38.65 -1.77 -7.74
N MET A 899 38.38 -2.60 -6.73
CA MET A 899 37.41 -3.68 -6.80
C MET A 899 36.22 -3.38 -5.89
N TYR A 900 35.03 -3.62 -6.41
CA TYR A 900 33.78 -3.63 -5.68
C TYR A 900 33.39 -5.08 -5.39
N MET A 901 33.28 -5.40 -4.10
CA MET A 901 32.73 -6.66 -3.61
C MET A 901 31.20 -6.60 -3.71
N CYS A 902 30.66 -7.19 -4.77
CA CYS A 902 29.26 -7.19 -5.15
C CYS A 902 28.56 -8.47 -4.66
N PRO A 903 27.50 -8.38 -3.83
CA PRO A 903 26.75 -9.55 -3.43
C PRO A 903 25.91 -10.10 -4.61
N THR A 904 25.84 -11.43 -4.73
CA THR A 904 25.07 -12.13 -5.75
C THR A 904 23.91 -12.89 -5.13
N TYR A 905 22.70 -12.71 -5.66
CA TYR A 905 21.46 -13.33 -5.19
C TYR A 905 20.74 -14.06 -6.32
N CYS A 906 19.94 -15.08 -6.00
CA CYS A 906 19.15 -15.77 -7.03
C CYS A 906 18.04 -14.88 -7.59
N VAL A 907 17.37 -14.09 -6.75
CA VAL A 907 16.19 -13.29 -7.10
C VAL A 907 16.29 -11.86 -6.54
N PRO A 908 15.55 -10.88 -7.10
CA PRO A 908 15.60 -9.48 -6.67
C PRO A 908 15.17 -9.24 -5.22
N THR A 909 14.44 -10.17 -4.60
CA THR A 909 14.09 -10.09 -3.16
C THR A 909 15.30 -10.29 -2.24
N ARG A 910 16.45 -10.68 -2.80
CA ARG A 910 17.74 -10.89 -2.15
C ARG A 910 17.70 -11.98 -1.08
N ARG A 911 17.31 -11.67 0.14
CA ARG A 911 17.30 -12.62 1.27
C ARG A 911 16.05 -13.52 1.19
N PRO A 912 16.15 -14.84 1.45
CA PRO A 912 17.32 -15.62 1.91
C PRO A 912 18.26 -16.15 0.81
N HIS A 913 18.07 -15.75 -0.45
CA HIS A 913 18.67 -16.36 -1.63
C HIS A 913 20.07 -15.84 -1.99
N PHE A 914 20.94 -15.68 -0.99
CA PHE A 914 22.34 -15.30 -1.22
C PHE A 914 23.13 -16.48 -1.83
N VAL A 915 23.98 -16.20 -2.82
CA VAL A 915 24.79 -17.22 -3.51
C VAL A 915 26.28 -17.07 -3.17
N PHE A 916 26.89 -15.95 -3.55
CA PHE A 916 28.30 -15.67 -3.32
C PHE A 916 28.64 -14.18 -3.52
N VAL A 917 29.91 -13.81 -3.31
CA VAL A 917 30.42 -12.45 -3.54
C VAL A 917 31.26 -12.40 -4.81
N ALA A 918 30.84 -11.58 -5.77
CA ALA A 918 31.58 -11.31 -7.00
C ALA A 918 32.47 -10.07 -6.84
N GLN A 919 33.60 -10.04 -7.52
CA GLN A 919 34.58 -8.96 -7.54
C GLN A 919 34.48 -8.23 -8.88
N LEU A 920 34.00 -6.99 -8.85
CA LEU A 920 33.76 -6.18 -10.04
C LEU A 920 34.72 -4.99 -10.07
N ARG A 921 35.32 -4.72 -11.22
CA ARG A 921 36.22 -3.57 -11.38
C ARG A 921 35.44 -2.26 -11.36
N THR A 922 35.93 -1.26 -10.65
CA THR A 922 35.33 0.07 -10.57
C THR A 922 36.38 1.18 -10.72
N LYS A 923 36.00 2.28 -11.36
CA LYS A 923 36.76 3.54 -11.40
C LYS A 923 36.40 4.48 -10.24
N GLN A 924 35.16 4.40 -9.77
CA GLN A 924 34.65 5.21 -8.65
C GLN A 924 34.85 4.49 -7.31
N PRO A 925 34.81 5.20 -6.17
CA PRO A 925 34.94 4.59 -4.85
C PRO A 925 33.90 3.49 -4.63
N ALA A 926 34.31 2.36 -4.08
CA ALA A 926 33.41 1.24 -3.79
C ALA A 926 32.21 1.64 -2.91
N ALA A 927 32.34 2.68 -2.09
CA ALA A 927 31.26 3.22 -1.27
C ALA A 927 30.06 3.71 -2.10
N LYS A 928 30.26 4.26 -3.32
CA LYS A 928 29.16 4.67 -4.20
C LYS A 928 28.24 3.48 -4.50
N TRP A 929 28.82 2.35 -4.90
CA TRP A 929 28.07 1.14 -5.27
C TRP A 929 27.41 0.46 -4.06
N VAL A 930 28.02 0.55 -2.87
CA VAL A 930 27.38 0.12 -1.62
C VAL A 930 26.12 0.95 -1.34
N LEU A 931 26.20 2.28 -1.41
CA LEU A 931 25.05 3.16 -1.16
C LEU A 931 23.98 3.03 -2.25
N ALA A 932 24.38 2.81 -3.50
CA ALA A 932 23.46 2.54 -4.59
C ALA A 932 22.76 1.17 -4.48
N GLY A 933 23.22 0.29 -3.59
CA GLY A 933 22.65 -1.03 -3.38
C GLY A 933 22.89 -1.98 -4.56
N VAL A 934 24.02 -1.85 -5.27
CA VAL A 934 24.32 -2.69 -6.44
C VAL A 934 24.44 -4.15 -6.06
N ALA A 935 23.77 -5.02 -6.80
CA ALA A 935 23.83 -6.47 -6.61
C ALA A 935 23.81 -7.19 -7.97
N ILE A 936 24.29 -8.43 -7.98
CA ILE A 936 24.06 -9.34 -9.10
C ILE A 936 22.83 -10.20 -8.80
N ILE A 937 21.92 -10.28 -9.75
CA ILE A 937 20.72 -11.11 -9.70
C ILE A 937 20.79 -12.17 -10.80
N LEU A 938 20.45 -13.42 -10.48
CA LEU A 938 20.48 -14.52 -11.44
C LEU A 938 19.16 -14.62 -12.25
N ASP A 939 18.02 -14.57 -11.57
CA ASP A 939 16.70 -14.65 -12.18
C ASP A 939 15.93 -13.34 -12.00
N ILE A 940 15.81 -12.56 -13.08
CA ILE A 940 14.99 -11.36 -13.13
C ILE A 940 13.55 -11.77 -13.48
N GLY A 941 12.60 -11.54 -12.57
CA GLY A 941 11.19 -11.93 -12.72
C GLY A 941 10.41 -11.13 -13.77
N SER A 942 11.00 -10.88 -14.94
CA SER A 942 10.44 -10.06 -16.04
C SER A 942 9.42 -10.79 -16.89
#